data_AF-Q4QSA1-F1
#
_entry.id   AF-Q4QSA1-F1
#
_cell.length_a   1.000
_cell.length_b   1.000
_cell.length_c   1.000
_cell.angle_alpha   90.00
_cell.angle_beta   90.00
_cell.angle_gamma   90.00
#
_symmetry.space_group_name_H-M   'P 1'
#
loop_
_entity.id
_entity.type
_entity.pdbx_description
1 polymer ?
#
loop_
_entity_poly.entity_id
_entity_poly.type
_entity_poly.pdbx_seq_one_letter_code
_entity_poly.pdbx_strand_id
1 'polypeptide(L)'
;DLRTLGYSQQQQEKIKPKVRSTVAQHHEALVGHGFTHAHIVALSQHPAALGTVAVTYQDIIRALPEATHEDIVGVGKQWSGARALEALLTEAGELRGPPLQLDTGQLLKIAKRGGVTAVKAVHAWRNALTGAPLNLTPAQVVAIASHDGGNQALETVQRLLPVLCQDHGLTPAQVVAIASHDGGKQALETVQRLLPVLCQDHGLTPDQVVAIASHDGGKQALETVQRLLPVLCQDHGLTPAQAVAIASNGGGKQALETVQRLLPVLCQDHGLTPDQVVAIASNGGKQALETVQRLLPVLCQDHGLTPDQVVAIASNNGGKQALETVQRLLPVLCQDHGLTPDQVVAIASHDGGKQALETVQRLLPVLCQDHGLTPDQVVAIASHDGGKQALETVQRLLPVLCQDHGLTPDQVVAIASNGGKQALETVQRLLPVLCQDHGLTLAQVVAIASNIGGKQALETVQRLLPVLCQDHGLTPDQVVAIASNIGGKQALETVQRLLPVLCQDHGLTPDQVVAIASNNGGKQALETVQRLLPVLCQDHGLTPDQVVAIASHDGGKQALETVQRLLPVLCQDHGLTPAQVVAIASHIGGKQALETVQRLLPVLCQDHGLTLDQVVAIASNDGSKQALETVQRLLPVLCQDHGLTPDQVVAIASHDGGKQALETVQRLLPVLCQDHGLTPNQVVAIASNIGGKQALETVQRLLPVLCQAHGLTPDQVVAIASHDGGKQALETVQRLLPVLCQNHGLTPDQVVAIASNGGGKQALETVQRLLPVLCQDHGLTPDQVVAIASNGGGKQALESIVAQLSRPDPALAALTNDHLVALACLGGRPALDAVKKGLPHAPELIRRINRRIPERTSHRVADLAHVVRVLGFFQSHSHPAQAFDDAMTQFGMSRHGLVQLFRRVGVTELEARCGTLPPASQRWDRILQASGMKRAKPSPTSAQTPDQASLHAFADSLERDLDAPSPMHEGDQTRASNRKRSRSDRAVTGPSTQQSFEVRVPEQRDALHLPLSWRVKRPRTRIGGGLPDPGTPIAADLAASSTVMWEQDAAPFAGAADDFPAFNEEELAWLMELLPQSGSVGGTI
;
A
#
# COMPACT_ATOMS: atom_id res chain seq x y z
N ASP A 1 29.65 59.18 0.38
CA ASP A 1 28.91 58.31 -0.56
C ASP A 1 29.25 56.87 -0.19
N LEU A 2 28.38 55.88 -0.43
CA LEU A 2 28.73 54.45 -0.28
C LEU A 2 29.28 53.84 -1.58
N ARG A 3 29.16 54.53 -2.73
CA ARG A 3 29.78 54.10 -4.01
C ARG A 3 31.30 53.94 -3.90
N THR A 4 31.95 54.80 -3.12
CA THR A 4 33.40 54.77 -2.85
C THR A 4 33.84 53.58 -2.00
N LEU A 5 32.89 52.83 -1.42
CA LEU A 5 33.11 51.61 -0.63
C LEU A 5 32.61 50.35 -1.37
N GLY A 6 32.43 50.45 -2.70
CA GLY A 6 32.06 49.31 -3.56
C GLY A 6 30.58 48.89 -3.54
N TYR A 7 29.69 49.58 -2.81
CA TYR A 7 28.27 49.22 -2.77
C TYR A 7 27.56 49.53 -4.09
N SER A 8 26.85 48.54 -4.64
CA SER A 8 26.02 48.73 -5.84
C SER A 8 24.84 49.66 -5.57
N GLN A 9 24.26 50.26 -6.63
CA GLN A 9 23.09 51.13 -6.47
C GLN A 9 21.91 50.40 -5.79
N GLN A 10 21.64 49.16 -6.20
CA GLN A 10 20.57 48.33 -5.63
C GLN A 10 20.80 48.00 -4.14
N GLN A 11 22.06 47.87 -3.70
CA GLN A 11 22.40 47.72 -2.28
C GLN A 11 22.18 49.02 -1.51
N GLN A 12 22.57 50.17 -2.08
CA GLN A 12 22.38 51.47 -1.43
C GLN A 12 20.91 51.88 -1.29
N GLU A 13 20.06 51.48 -2.22
CA GLU A 13 18.61 51.68 -2.14
C GLU A 13 17.97 50.87 -0.99
N LYS A 14 18.55 49.72 -0.61
CA LYS A 14 18.15 48.94 0.57
C LYS A 14 18.63 49.57 1.90
N ILE A 15 19.67 50.40 1.90
CA ILE A 15 20.20 51.08 3.09
C ILE A 15 19.53 52.45 3.28
N LYS A 16 18.78 52.61 4.39
CA LYS A 16 18.14 53.87 4.79
C LYS A 16 19.16 55.03 4.79
N PRO A 17 18.87 56.20 4.18
CA PRO A 17 19.85 57.28 4.03
C PRO A 17 20.55 57.72 5.33
N LYS A 18 19.81 57.77 6.46
CA LYS A 18 20.35 58.14 7.79
C LYS A 18 21.30 57.11 8.40
N VAL A 19 21.38 55.90 7.85
CA VAL A 19 22.22 54.78 8.33
C VAL A 19 23.52 54.67 7.52
N ARG A 20 23.60 55.33 6.35
CA ARG A 20 24.76 55.24 5.45
C ARG A 20 26.07 55.74 6.07
N SER A 21 26.01 56.69 7.00
CA SER A 21 27.17 57.13 7.79
C SER A 21 27.67 56.03 8.74
N THR A 22 26.77 55.37 9.47
CA THR A 22 27.10 54.23 10.36
C THR A 22 27.64 53.03 9.58
N VAL A 23 27.09 52.75 8.39
CA VAL A 23 27.65 51.73 7.49
C VAL A 23 29.07 52.08 7.05
N ALA A 24 29.32 53.32 6.64
CA ALA A 24 30.67 53.77 6.26
C ALA A 24 31.65 53.70 7.44
N GLN A 25 31.23 54.09 8.65
CA GLN A 25 32.03 54.08 9.87
C GLN A 25 32.51 52.68 10.28
N HIS A 26 31.70 51.64 10.07
CA HIS A 26 32.03 50.26 10.46
C HIS A 26 32.44 49.36 9.29
N HIS A 27 32.48 49.88 8.06
CA HIS A 27 32.70 49.08 6.86
C HIS A 27 34.04 48.34 6.86
N GLU A 28 35.15 49.04 7.10
CA GLU A 28 36.50 48.45 7.06
C GLU A 28 36.67 47.33 8.09
N ALA A 29 36.15 47.53 9.31
CA ALA A 29 36.18 46.52 10.36
C ALA A 29 35.33 45.28 9.98
N LEU A 30 34.11 45.47 9.47
CA LEU A 30 33.24 44.36 9.08
C LEU A 30 33.80 43.57 7.88
N VAL A 31 34.36 44.25 6.88
CA VAL A 31 35.03 43.56 5.75
C VAL A 31 36.32 42.87 6.20
N GLY A 32 37.08 43.48 7.12
CA GLY A 32 38.26 42.86 7.74
C GLY A 32 37.95 41.57 8.52
N HIS A 33 36.75 41.48 9.11
CA HIS A 33 36.23 40.25 9.74
C HIS A 33 35.61 39.25 8.74
N GLY A 34 35.62 39.55 7.44
CA GLY A 34 35.10 38.67 6.36
C GLY A 34 33.63 38.85 6.00
N PHE A 35 32.92 39.87 6.51
CA PHE A 35 31.51 40.10 6.13
C PHE A 35 31.38 40.70 4.72
N THR A 36 30.50 40.13 3.91
CA THR A 36 30.19 40.61 2.56
C THR A 36 29.36 41.90 2.58
N HIS A 37 29.33 42.67 1.48
CA HIS A 37 28.40 43.79 1.32
C HIS A 37 26.93 43.40 1.53
N ALA A 38 26.54 42.15 1.22
CA ALA A 38 25.19 41.64 1.48
C ALA A 38 24.92 41.49 2.99
N HIS A 39 25.87 40.94 3.75
CA HIS A 39 25.80 40.86 5.22
C HIS A 39 25.67 42.25 5.85
N ILE A 40 26.49 43.22 5.40
CA ILE A 40 26.48 44.58 5.96
C ILE A 40 25.15 45.30 5.62
N VAL A 41 24.60 45.10 4.42
CA VAL A 41 23.25 45.59 4.05
C VAL A 41 22.18 44.98 4.96
N ALA A 42 22.26 43.68 5.29
CA ALA A 42 21.31 43.02 6.20
C ALA A 42 21.41 43.58 7.64
N LEU A 43 22.62 43.71 8.19
CA LEU A 43 22.85 44.31 9.51
C LEU A 43 22.40 45.78 9.58
N SER A 44 22.48 46.53 8.47
CA SER A 44 22.05 47.95 8.43
C SER A 44 20.55 48.17 8.68
N GLN A 45 19.73 47.12 8.70
CA GLN A 45 18.32 47.21 9.11
C GLN A 45 18.19 47.71 10.56
N HIS A 46 19.13 47.32 11.43
CA HIS A 46 19.23 47.70 12.84
C HIS A 46 20.63 48.26 13.15
N PRO A 47 20.86 49.58 13.03
CA PRO A 47 22.19 50.18 12.97
C PRO A 47 23.12 49.87 14.15
N ALA A 48 22.58 49.62 15.35
CA ALA A 48 23.37 49.23 16.51
C ALA A 48 24.16 47.93 16.29
N ALA A 49 23.60 46.98 15.52
CA ALA A 49 24.25 45.69 15.26
C ALA A 49 25.52 45.84 14.40
N LEU A 50 25.62 46.88 13.56
CA LEU A 50 26.86 47.19 12.82
C LEU A 50 28.01 47.50 13.79
N GLY A 51 27.75 48.31 14.82
CA GLY A 51 28.74 48.68 15.83
C GLY A 51 29.10 47.50 16.73
N THR A 52 28.10 46.80 17.29
CA THR A 52 28.32 45.65 18.16
C THR A 52 29.12 44.55 17.45
N VAL A 53 28.74 44.16 16.22
CA VAL A 53 29.47 43.12 15.47
C VAL A 53 30.87 43.60 15.09
N ALA A 54 31.05 44.84 14.62
CA ALA A 54 32.37 45.34 14.23
C ALA A 54 33.38 45.34 15.39
N VAL A 55 32.92 45.65 16.61
CA VAL A 55 33.77 45.74 17.82
C VAL A 55 33.97 44.37 18.47
N THR A 56 32.91 43.58 18.64
CA THR A 56 32.93 42.36 19.48
C THR A 56 33.07 41.04 18.70
N TYR A 57 33.29 41.09 17.37
CA TYR A 57 33.35 39.87 16.53
C TYR A 57 34.26 38.76 17.08
N GLN A 58 35.47 39.11 17.52
CA GLN A 58 36.43 38.13 18.07
C GLN A 58 35.94 37.50 19.37
N ASP A 59 35.19 38.25 20.18
CA ASP A 59 34.58 37.74 21.40
C ASP A 59 33.34 36.89 21.08
N ILE A 60 32.59 37.23 20.01
CA ILE A 60 31.44 36.45 19.53
C ILE A 60 31.93 35.08 19.06
N ILE A 61 32.99 35.00 18.25
CA ILE A 61 33.55 33.72 17.79
C ILE A 61 34.15 32.90 18.96
N ARG A 62 34.73 33.55 19.97
CA ARG A 62 35.21 32.86 21.19
C ARG A 62 34.07 32.32 22.05
N ALA A 63 32.99 33.10 22.22
CA ALA A 63 31.81 32.70 22.97
C ALA A 63 30.97 31.66 22.20
N LEU A 64 30.98 31.70 20.87
CA LEU A 64 30.20 30.86 19.96
C LEU A 64 31.09 30.22 18.87
N PRO A 65 32.01 29.29 19.22
CA PRO A 65 32.69 28.43 18.26
C PRO A 65 31.68 27.81 17.28
N GLU A 66 32.09 27.72 16.01
CA GLU A 66 31.31 27.24 14.86
C GLU A 66 30.19 28.19 14.36
N ALA A 67 29.95 29.34 14.99
CA ALA A 67 29.01 30.34 14.47
C ALA A 67 29.49 30.92 13.12
N THR A 68 28.64 30.87 12.09
CA THR A 68 28.95 31.44 10.78
C THR A 68 28.63 32.94 10.70
N HIS A 69 29.16 33.62 9.67
CA HIS A 69 28.77 35.01 9.38
C HIS A 69 27.26 35.17 9.16
N GLU A 70 26.60 34.20 8.54
CA GLU A 70 25.14 34.22 8.31
C GLU A 70 24.34 34.01 9.61
N ASP A 71 24.88 33.28 10.58
CA ASP A 71 24.24 33.16 11.90
C ASP A 71 24.30 34.47 12.69
N ILE A 72 25.48 35.10 12.71
CA ILE A 72 25.70 36.39 13.38
C ILE A 72 24.85 37.48 12.72
N VAL A 73 24.78 37.51 11.38
CA VAL A 73 23.86 38.38 10.62
C VAL A 73 22.41 38.02 10.92
N GLY A 74 22.10 36.73 11.04
CA GLY A 74 20.78 36.18 11.36
C GLY A 74 20.21 36.69 12.68
N VAL A 75 21.04 36.82 13.72
CA VAL A 75 20.70 37.46 15.00
C VAL A 75 20.75 38.99 14.88
N GLY A 76 21.82 39.54 14.30
CA GLY A 76 22.07 40.99 14.24
C GLY A 76 21.03 41.77 13.43
N LYS A 77 20.41 41.16 12.42
CA LYS A 77 19.34 41.76 11.60
C LYS A 77 17.98 41.89 12.31
N GLN A 78 17.86 41.47 13.57
CA GLN A 78 16.62 41.52 14.34
C GLN A 78 16.50 42.80 15.17
N TRP A 79 15.27 43.15 15.59
CA TRP A 79 15.01 44.40 16.34
C TRP A 79 15.87 44.56 17.60
N SER A 80 16.12 43.46 18.32
CA SER A 80 16.99 43.43 19.51
C SER A 80 18.38 42.82 19.25
N GLY A 81 18.76 42.60 17.98
CA GLY A 81 19.89 41.76 17.57
C GLY A 81 21.22 42.10 18.24
N ALA A 82 21.60 43.39 18.27
CA ALA A 82 22.81 43.87 18.96
C ALA A 82 22.84 43.43 20.44
N ARG A 83 21.74 43.67 21.16
CA ARG A 83 21.61 43.33 22.59
C ARG A 83 21.48 41.83 22.84
N ALA A 84 21.00 41.07 21.85
CA ALA A 84 20.94 39.62 21.91
C ALA A 84 22.34 39.00 21.74
N LEU A 85 23.17 39.54 20.84
CA LEU A 85 24.59 39.17 20.72
C LEU A 85 25.36 39.51 22.00
N GLU A 86 25.17 40.71 22.56
CA GLU A 86 25.77 41.11 23.85
C GLU A 86 25.34 40.20 25.01
N ALA A 87 24.09 39.75 25.04
CA ALA A 87 23.64 38.75 26.02
C ALA A 87 24.27 37.38 25.78
N LEU A 88 24.43 36.92 24.54
CA LEU A 88 25.16 35.67 24.27
C LEU A 88 26.62 35.74 24.73
N LEU A 89 27.31 36.87 24.53
CA LEU A 89 28.67 37.08 25.07
C LEU A 89 28.74 36.94 26.59
N THR A 90 27.68 37.30 27.30
CA THR A 90 27.61 37.25 28.76
C THR A 90 27.21 35.86 29.27
N GLU A 91 26.14 35.28 28.71
CA GLU A 91 25.46 34.12 29.29
C GLU A 91 25.83 32.77 28.64
N ALA A 92 26.42 32.74 27.43
CA ALA A 92 26.62 31.49 26.67
C ALA A 92 27.54 30.47 27.37
N GLY A 93 28.52 30.94 28.16
CA GLY A 93 29.41 30.08 28.93
C GLY A 93 28.65 29.24 29.98
N GLU A 94 27.69 29.85 30.67
CA GLU A 94 26.87 29.14 31.66
C GLU A 94 25.77 28.29 31.02
N LEU A 95 25.20 28.74 29.90
CA LEU A 95 24.15 27.99 29.17
C LEU A 95 24.67 26.71 28.51
N ARG A 96 25.97 26.65 28.22
CA ARG A 96 26.70 25.44 27.80
C ARG A 96 27.06 24.49 28.95
N GLY A 97 26.99 24.98 30.19
CA GLY A 97 27.11 24.13 31.36
C GLY A 97 25.80 23.37 31.66
N PRO A 98 25.84 22.43 32.61
CA PRO A 98 24.62 21.87 33.18
C PRO A 98 23.76 22.98 33.83
N PRO A 99 22.41 22.85 33.82
CA PRO A 99 21.67 21.66 33.40
C PRO A 99 21.33 21.60 31.90
N LEU A 100 21.50 22.69 31.15
CA LEU A 100 20.97 22.80 29.78
C LEU A 100 21.93 22.31 28.68
N GLN A 101 23.24 22.59 28.80
CA GLN A 101 24.27 22.15 27.85
C GLN A 101 23.96 22.54 26.38
N LEU A 102 23.52 23.78 26.15
CA LEU A 102 23.05 24.24 24.84
C LEU A 102 24.21 24.41 23.84
N ASP A 103 24.05 23.85 22.64
CA ASP A 103 25.02 24.03 21.54
C ASP A 103 24.97 25.44 20.91
N THR A 104 25.94 25.74 20.05
CA THR A 104 26.03 27.05 19.37
C THR A 104 24.78 27.36 18.55
N GLY A 105 24.26 26.40 17.79
CA GLY A 105 23.06 26.57 16.97
C GLY A 105 21.80 26.82 17.80
N GLN A 106 21.64 26.11 18.92
CA GLN A 106 20.55 26.32 19.88
C GLN A 106 20.58 27.73 20.48
N LEU A 107 21.76 28.19 20.93
CA LEU A 107 21.95 29.54 21.48
C LEU A 107 21.64 30.63 20.43
N LEU A 108 22.15 30.46 19.21
CA LEU A 108 21.87 31.36 18.09
C LEU A 108 20.38 31.36 17.72
N LYS A 109 19.71 30.22 17.74
CA LYS A 109 18.26 30.09 17.46
C LYS A 109 17.42 30.87 18.48
N ILE A 110 17.72 30.73 19.78
CA ILE A 110 17.05 31.49 20.86
C ILE A 110 17.29 33.00 20.66
N ALA A 111 18.53 33.43 20.45
CA ALA A 111 18.85 34.85 20.28
C ALA A 111 18.25 35.45 18.98
N LYS A 112 18.14 34.66 17.92
CA LYS A 112 17.60 35.06 16.60
C LYS A 112 16.08 35.24 16.58
N ARG A 113 15.35 34.53 17.43
CA ARG A 113 13.87 34.60 17.49
C ARG A 113 13.36 35.15 18.83
N GLY A 114 13.68 34.51 19.94
CA GLY A 114 13.31 34.98 21.28
C GLY A 114 14.02 36.27 21.73
N GLY A 115 15.13 36.63 21.08
CA GLY A 115 15.86 37.87 21.33
C GLY A 115 16.52 37.93 22.71
N VAL A 116 16.96 39.14 23.09
CA VAL A 116 17.70 39.38 24.34
C VAL A 116 16.96 38.93 25.61
N THR A 117 15.63 39.05 25.64
CA THR A 117 14.83 38.67 26.80
C THR A 117 14.69 37.16 26.95
N ALA A 118 14.61 36.40 25.86
CA ALA A 118 14.58 34.94 25.93
C ALA A 118 15.93 34.36 26.38
N VAL A 119 17.06 34.85 25.84
CA VAL A 119 18.41 34.41 26.27
C VAL A 119 18.58 34.59 27.79
N LYS A 120 18.21 35.76 28.31
CA LYS A 120 18.30 36.04 29.76
C LYS A 120 17.32 35.23 30.61
N ALA A 121 16.10 34.97 30.11
CA ALA A 121 15.12 34.15 30.79
C ALA A 121 15.56 32.68 30.90
N VAL A 122 16.07 32.11 29.80
CA VAL A 122 16.63 30.75 29.77
C VAL A 122 17.82 30.64 30.74
N HIS A 123 18.71 31.62 30.77
CA HIS A 123 19.84 31.66 31.70
C HIS A 123 19.40 31.74 33.17
N ALA A 124 18.51 32.67 33.50
CA ALA A 124 18.04 32.92 34.86
C ALA A 124 17.19 31.76 35.43
N TRP A 125 16.42 31.08 34.58
CA TRP A 125 15.50 30.03 35.00
C TRP A 125 15.96 28.61 34.68
N ARG A 126 17.17 28.40 34.15
CA ARG A 126 17.70 27.08 33.73
C ARG A 126 17.41 25.95 34.72
N ASN A 127 17.70 26.17 36.00
CA ASN A 127 17.50 25.18 37.07
C ASN A 127 16.01 24.93 37.40
N ALA A 128 15.17 25.97 37.30
CA ALA A 128 13.73 25.86 37.56
C ALA A 128 12.99 25.17 36.40
N LEU A 129 13.43 25.41 35.16
CA LEU A 129 12.86 24.79 33.97
C LEU A 129 13.17 23.29 33.88
N THR A 130 14.41 22.88 34.16
CA THR A 130 14.83 21.47 34.14
C THR A 130 14.51 20.71 35.42
N GLY A 131 14.20 21.41 36.52
CA GLY A 131 13.88 20.81 37.82
C GLY A 131 12.39 20.51 38.00
N ALA A 132 12.06 19.81 39.08
CA ALA A 132 10.68 19.61 39.50
C ALA A 132 10.00 20.95 39.86
N PRO A 133 8.72 21.16 39.52
CA PRO A 133 7.78 20.20 38.93
C PRO A 133 7.81 20.11 37.39
N LEU A 134 8.59 20.95 36.71
CA LEU A 134 8.48 21.15 35.25
C LEU A 134 9.23 20.10 34.43
N ASN A 135 10.43 19.70 34.88
CA ASN A 135 11.26 18.66 34.29
C ASN A 135 11.45 18.78 32.76
N LEU A 136 11.54 20.02 32.24
CA LEU A 136 11.68 20.25 30.81
C LEU A 136 13.06 19.80 30.32
N THR A 137 13.10 19.12 29.18
CA THR A 137 14.38 18.81 28.52
C THR A 137 14.99 20.07 27.90
N PRO A 138 16.31 20.13 27.68
CA PRO A 138 16.94 21.27 27.02
C PRO A 138 16.33 21.57 25.64
N ALA A 139 15.97 20.53 24.88
CA ALA A 139 15.29 20.67 23.59
C ALA A 139 13.91 21.33 23.72
N GLN A 140 13.13 21.01 24.77
CA GLN A 140 11.84 21.66 25.04
C GLN A 140 12.02 23.13 25.45
N VAL A 141 13.03 23.44 26.26
CA VAL A 141 13.37 24.83 26.63
C VAL A 141 13.77 25.64 25.39
N VAL A 142 14.62 25.09 24.52
CA VAL A 142 14.99 25.71 23.24
C VAL A 142 13.77 25.90 22.35
N ALA A 143 12.87 24.92 22.25
CA ALA A 143 11.64 25.01 21.46
C ALA A 143 10.78 26.20 21.91
N ILE A 144 10.45 26.32 23.20
CA ILE A 144 9.64 27.43 23.74
C ILE A 144 10.35 28.78 23.59
N ALA A 145 11.66 28.83 23.86
CA ALA A 145 12.43 30.07 23.87
C ALA A 145 12.69 30.65 22.46
N SER A 146 12.58 29.84 21.40
CA SER A 146 12.95 30.21 20.02
C SER A 146 11.84 30.89 19.22
N HIS A 147 10.95 31.63 19.87
CA HIS A 147 9.77 32.28 19.27
C HIS A 147 9.62 33.74 19.70
N ASP A 148 8.88 34.53 18.92
CA ASP A 148 8.58 35.92 19.27
C ASP A 148 7.77 35.96 20.58
N GLY A 149 8.40 36.48 21.64
CA GLY A 149 7.86 36.44 23.00
C GLY A 149 8.22 35.20 23.81
N GLY A 150 9.21 34.38 23.41
CA GLY A 150 9.62 33.15 24.10
C GLY A 150 9.88 33.28 25.61
N ASN A 151 10.40 34.42 26.09
CA ASN A 151 10.47 34.74 27.53
C ASN A 151 9.09 34.64 28.21
N GLN A 152 8.08 35.29 27.62
CA GLN A 152 6.70 35.28 28.13
C GLN A 152 6.07 33.89 28.06
N ALA A 153 6.42 33.09 27.05
CA ALA A 153 6.01 31.69 26.96
C ALA A 153 6.64 30.86 28.11
N LEU A 154 7.95 30.95 28.35
CA LEU A 154 8.64 30.28 29.46
C LEU A 154 8.09 30.67 30.85
N GLU A 155 7.80 31.96 31.07
CA GLU A 155 7.15 32.46 32.30
C GLU A 155 5.77 31.82 32.49
N THR A 156 5.01 31.70 31.40
CA THR A 156 3.65 31.14 31.41
C THR A 156 3.66 29.63 31.58
N VAL A 157 4.63 28.92 30.98
CA VAL A 157 4.84 27.47 31.18
C VAL A 157 5.17 27.17 32.64
N GLN A 158 6.06 27.94 33.28
CA GLN A 158 6.36 27.77 34.71
C GLN A 158 5.10 27.90 35.58
N ARG A 159 4.20 28.84 35.26
CA ARG A 159 2.97 29.08 36.00
C ARG A 159 1.86 28.06 35.70
N LEU A 160 1.69 27.67 34.43
CA LEU A 160 0.51 26.94 33.97
C LEU A 160 0.76 25.45 33.69
N LEU A 161 1.98 24.98 33.45
CA LEU A 161 2.21 23.55 33.19
C LEU A 161 1.71 22.67 34.35
N PRO A 162 2.03 22.93 35.63
CA PRO A 162 1.52 22.09 36.73
C PRO A 162 -0.01 22.10 36.81
N VAL A 163 -0.62 23.28 36.62
CA VAL A 163 -2.08 23.49 36.68
C VAL A 163 -2.79 22.76 35.53
N LEU A 164 -2.32 22.91 34.29
CA LEU A 164 -2.89 22.25 33.11
C LEU A 164 -2.76 20.72 33.18
N CYS A 165 -1.66 20.22 33.73
CA CYS A 165 -1.47 18.79 33.94
C CYS A 165 -2.40 18.24 35.05
N GLN A 166 -2.52 18.97 36.17
CA GLN A 166 -3.28 18.52 37.35
C GLN A 166 -4.80 18.67 37.17
N ASP A 167 -5.26 19.82 36.65
CA ASP A 167 -6.68 20.17 36.63
C ASP A 167 -7.38 19.76 35.32
N HIS A 168 -6.61 19.55 34.24
CA HIS A 168 -7.14 19.24 32.90
C HIS A 168 -6.52 18.00 32.24
N GLY A 169 -5.64 17.28 32.94
CA GLY A 169 -5.05 16.02 32.46
C GLY A 169 -4.14 16.15 31.23
N LEU A 170 -3.71 17.36 30.87
CA LEU A 170 -2.77 17.55 29.76
C LEU A 170 -1.40 16.97 30.11
N THR A 171 -0.68 16.46 29.11
CA THR A 171 0.71 16.04 29.30
C THR A 171 1.67 17.25 29.23
N PRO A 172 2.85 17.17 29.88
CA PRO A 172 3.89 18.19 29.71
C PRO A 172 4.28 18.42 28.25
N ALA A 173 4.27 17.37 27.42
CA ALA A 173 4.55 17.47 25.99
C ALA A 173 3.50 18.31 25.24
N GLN A 174 2.20 18.17 25.56
CA GLN A 174 1.14 18.98 24.98
C GLN A 174 1.24 20.45 25.40
N VAL A 175 1.57 20.72 26.67
CA VAL A 175 1.81 22.10 27.16
C VAL A 175 3.01 22.74 26.44
N VAL A 176 4.10 21.99 26.24
CA VAL A 176 5.26 22.45 25.47
C VAL A 176 4.91 22.70 24.00
N ALA A 177 4.10 21.85 23.37
CA ALA A 177 3.66 22.05 21.98
C ALA A 177 2.90 23.39 21.84
N ILE A 178 1.90 23.64 22.68
CA ILE A 178 1.15 24.92 22.69
C ILE A 178 2.07 26.14 22.92
N ALA A 179 3.10 25.97 23.73
CA ALA A 179 4.03 27.04 24.08
C ALA A 179 5.09 27.35 23.00
N SER A 180 5.35 26.42 22.07
CA SER A 180 6.46 26.49 21.09
C SER A 180 6.06 27.17 19.77
N HIS A 181 5.29 28.26 19.88
CA HIS A 181 4.76 29.03 18.75
C HIS A 181 4.75 30.53 19.05
N ASP A 182 4.67 31.35 18.00
CA ASP A 182 4.61 32.81 18.16
C ASP A 182 3.29 33.18 18.86
N GLY A 183 3.41 33.76 20.06
CA GLY A 183 2.29 34.00 20.95
C GLY A 183 1.92 32.85 21.90
N GLY A 184 2.77 31.84 22.11
CA GLY A 184 2.51 30.67 22.97
C GLY A 184 1.95 30.97 24.37
N LYS A 185 2.37 32.06 25.03
CA LYS A 185 1.74 32.57 26.28
C LYS A 185 0.23 32.74 26.13
N GLN A 186 -0.19 33.42 25.06
CA GLN A 186 -1.58 33.72 24.79
C GLN A 186 -2.37 32.46 24.44
N ALA A 187 -1.75 31.49 23.78
CA ALA A 187 -2.36 30.19 23.53
C ALA A 187 -2.60 29.43 24.84
N LEU A 188 -1.59 29.29 25.72
CA LEU A 188 -1.71 28.65 27.04
C LEU A 188 -2.78 29.28 27.94
N GLU A 189 -2.77 30.62 28.07
CA GLU A 189 -3.77 31.35 28.86
C GLU A 189 -5.19 31.17 28.29
N THR A 190 -5.32 30.94 26.97
CA THR A 190 -6.60 30.68 26.32
C THR A 190 -7.04 29.22 26.47
N VAL A 191 -6.12 28.25 26.42
CA VAL A 191 -6.40 26.83 26.69
C VAL A 191 -6.91 26.66 28.12
N GLN A 192 -6.24 27.25 29.11
CA GLN A 192 -6.70 27.22 30.51
C GLN A 192 -8.15 27.76 30.66
N ARG A 193 -8.48 28.82 29.93
CA ARG A 193 -9.81 29.45 29.99
C ARG A 193 -10.89 28.70 29.22
N LEU A 194 -10.56 28.16 28.04
CA LEU A 194 -11.54 27.63 27.09
C LEU A 194 -11.61 26.12 27.01
N LEU A 195 -10.60 25.36 27.45
CA LEU A 195 -10.64 23.89 27.42
C LEU A 195 -11.89 23.33 28.14
N PRO A 196 -12.25 23.75 29.37
CA PRO A 196 -13.45 23.24 30.03
C PRO A 196 -14.73 23.53 29.23
N VAL A 197 -14.84 24.74 28.67
CA VAL A 197 -16.01 25.20 27.90
C VAL A 197 -16.13 24.43 26.58
N LEU A 198 -15.05 24.29 25.83
CA LEU A 198 -15.02 23.56 24.55
C LEU A 198 -15.30 22.06 24.74
N CYS A 199 -14.85 21.46 25.84
CA CYS A 199 -15.15 20.08 26.17
C CYS A 199 -16.62 19.88 26.61
N GLN A 200 -17.14 20.76 27.45
CA GLN A 200 -18.51 20.63 28.01
C GLN A 200 -19.61 21.04 27.03
N ASP A 201 -19.48 22.21 26.40
CA ASP A 201 -20.55 22.80 25.58
C ASP A 201 -20.52 22.32 24.12
N HIS A 202 -19.38 21.77 23.66
CA HIS A 202 -19.17 21.39 22.26
C HIS A 202 -18.61 19.97 22.06
N GLY A 203 -18.37 19.21 23.14
CA GLY A 203 -17.93 17.81 23.05
C GLY A 203 -16.54 17.59 22.45
N LEU A 204 -15.69 18.62 22.40
CA LEU A 204 -14.32 18.48 21.92
C LEU A 204 -13.46 17.72 22.94
N THR A 205 -12.47 16.95 22.47
CA THR A 205 -11.51 16.31 23.38
C THR A 205 -10.38 17.28 23.76
N PRO A 206 -9.69 17.06 24.91
CA PRO A 206 -8.49 17.84 25.25
C PRO A 206 -7.44 17.82 24.13
N ASP A 207 -7.25 16.68 23.46
CA ASP A 207 -6.31 16.55 22.34
C ASP A 207 -6.70 17.42 21.13
N GLN A 208 -7.99 17.53 20.82
CA GLN A 208 -8.49 18.43 19.78
C GLN A 208 -8.26 19.90 20.15
N VAL A 209 -8.46 20.28 21.41
CA VAL A 209 -8.17 21.63 21.91
C VAL A 209 -6.67 21.93 21.84
N VAL A 210 -5.81 20.97 22.18
CA VAL A 210 -4.35 21.09 22.05
C VAL A 210 -3.94 21.25 20.59
N ALA A 211 -4.52 20.47 19.66
CA ALA A 211 -4.23 20.57 18.23
C ALA A 211 -4.54 21.97 17.69
N ILE A 212 -5.72 22.54 18.01
CA ILE A 212 -6.09 23.91 17.62
C ILE A 212 -5.13 24.96 18.21
N ALA A 213 -4.63 24.72 19.43
CA ALA A 213 -3.79 25.65 20.16
C ALA A 213 -2.30 25.64 19.75
N SER A 214 -1.82 24.53 19.17
CA SER A 214 -0.39 24.27 18.88
C SER A 214 0.07 24.82 17.53
N HIS A 215 -0.32 26.06 17.22
CA HIS A 215 0.07 26.78 16.00
C HIS A 215 0.17 28.29 16.25
N ASP A 216 0.85 29.00 15.35
CA ASP A 216 0.91 30.46 15.38
C ASP A 216 -0.49 31.06 15.31
N GLY A 217 -0.86 31.82 16.34
CA GLY A 217 -2.22 32.35 16.50
C GLY A 217 -3.23 31.38 17.13
N GLY A 218 -2.82 30.28 17.77
CA GLY A 218 -3.70 29.28 18.39
C GLY A 218 -4.79 29.86 19.32
N LYS A 219 -4.50 30.93 20.09
CA LYS A 219 -5.53 31.70 20.83
C LYS A 219 -6.69 32.13 19.93
N GLN A 220 -6.37 32.73 18.78
CA GLN A 220 -7.35 33.24 17.85
C GLN A 220 -8.13 32.10 17.18
N ALA A 221 -7.50 30.95 16.94
CA ALA A 221 -8.19 29.76 16.46
C ALA A 221 -9.20 29.25 17.50
N LEU A 222 -8.80 29.05 18.77
CA LEU A 222 -9.68 28.63 19.87
C LEU A 222 -10.88 29.58 20.08
N GLU A 223 -10.64 30.89 20.16
CA GLU A 223 -11.69 31.91 20.30
C GLU A 223 -12.65 31.92 19.09
N THR A 224 -12.18 31.51 17.91
CA THR A 224 -13.00 31.41 16.69
C THR A 224 -13.77 30.11 16.62
N VAL A 225 -13.19 28.98 17.06
CA VAL A 225 -13.89 27.69 17.21
C VAL A 225 -15.07 27.86 18.17
N GLN A 226 -14.84 28.39 19.37
CA GLN A 226 -15.92 28.64 20.34
C GLN A 226 -17.07 29.48 19.75
N ARG A 227 -16.75 30.48 18.93
CA ARG A 227 -17.74 31.39 18.33
C ARG A 227 -18.48 30.79 17.13
N LEU A 228 -17.77 30.07 16.25
CA LEU A 228 -18.30 29.65 14.94
C LEU A 228 -18.73 28.19 14.88
N LEU A 229 -18.23 27.31 15.77
CA LEU A 229 -18.56 25.89 15.75
C LEU A 229 -20.08 25.63 15.78
N PRO A 230 -20.90 26.27 16.66
CA PRO A 230 -22.34 26.07 16.63
C PRO A 230 -22.99 26.46 15.31
N VAL A 231 -22.54 27.57 14.71
CA VAL A 231 -23.05 28.10 13.43
C VAL A 231 -22.69 27.17 12.27
N LEU A 232 -21.43 26.71 12.21
CA LEU A 232 -20.97 25.78 11.17
C LEU A 232 -21.68 24.42 11.24
N CYS A 233 -21.99 23.94 12.45
CA CYS A 233 -22.76 22.71 12.63
C CYS A 233 -24.24 22.89 12.25
N GLN A 234 -24.89 23.97 12.69
CA GLN A 234 -26.33 24.19 12.50
C GLN A 234 -26.68 24.61 11.08
N ASP A 235 -25.95 25.58 10.52
CA ASP A 235 -26.30 26.21 9.23
C ASP A 235 -25.66 25.51 8.02
N HIS A 236 -24.60 24.72 8.22
CA HIS A 236 -23.81 24.12 7.14
C HIS A 236 -23.56 22.60 7.31
N GLY A 237 -24.10 21.97 8.36
CA GLY A 237 -24.02 20.52 8.56
C GLY A 237 -22.62 19.98 8.86
N LEU A 238 -21.64 20.85 9.15
CA LEU A 238 -20.27 20.43 9.45
C LEU A 238 -20.18 19.73 10.81
N THR A 239 -19.35 18.70 10.90
CA THR A 239 -19.06 18.02 12.17
C THR A 239 -18.03 18.80 13.01
N PRO A 240 -18.02 18.64 14.35
CA PRO A 240 -16.96 19.21 15.18
C PRO A 240 -15.55 18.76 14.77
N ALA A 241 -15.38 17.52 14.32
CA ALA A 241 -14.12 17.02 13.81
C ALA A 241 -13.62 17.78 12.57
N GLN A 242 -14.51 18.12 11.63
CA GLN A 242 -14.16 18.92 10.45
C GLN A 242 -13.77 20.35 10.84
N ALA A 243 -14.50 20.97 11.77
CA ALA A 243 -14.15 22.30 12.29
C ALA A 243 -12.79 22.31 13.01
N VAL A 244 -12.48 21.25 13.78
CA VAL A 244 -11.15 21.06 14.40
C VAL A 244 -10.06 20.93 13.32
N ALA A 245 -10.28 20.16 12.25
CA ALA A 245 -9.31 19.98 11.16
C ALA A 245 -8.99 21.31 10.43
N ILE A 246 -10.01 22.16 10.23
CA ILE A 246 -9.85 23.50 9.65
C ILE A 246 -9.08 24.44 10.61
N ALA A 247 -9.27 24.27 11.92
CA ALA A 247 -8.72 25.15 12.95
C ALA A 247 -7.29 24.79 13.38
N SER A 248 -6.90 23.51 13.28
CA SER A 248 -5.62 22.94 13.72
C SER A 248 -4.49 23.15 12.71
N ASN A 249 -4.39 24.37 12.18
CA ASN A 249 -3.39 24.75 11.18
C ASN A 249 -3.04 26.25 11.30
N GLY A 250 -1.90 26.64 10.74
CA GLY A 250 -1.43 28.02 10.73
C GLY A 250 -2.46 28.98 10.11
N GLY A 251 -3.05 29.85 10.93
CA GLY A 251 -4.12 30.74 10.50
C GLY A 251 -5.54 30.15 10.53
N GLY A 252 -5.80 29.08 11.28
CA GLY A 252 -7.11 28.40 11.38
C GLY A 252 -8.32 29.29 11.62
N LYS A 253 -8.18 30.40 12.38
CA LYS A 253 -9.22 31.46 12.48
C LYS A 253 -9.67 31.96 11.10
N GLN A 254 -8.72 32.31 10.24
CA GLN A 254 -8.99 32.83 8.91
C GLN A 254 -9.58 31.76 8.01
N ALA A 255 -9.20 30.50 8.18
CA ALA A 255 -9.82 29.39 7.46
C ALA A 255 -11.30 29.22 7.86
N LEU A 256 -11.63 29.13 9.15
CA LEU A 256 -13.01 29.05 9.65
C LEU A 256 -13.89 30.23 9.20
N GLU A 257 -13.41 31.47 9.37
CA GLU A 257 -14.13 32.68 8.92
C GLU A 257 -14.36 32.69 7.39
N THR A 258 -13.49 32.02 6.63
CA THR A 258 -13.61 31.91 5.16
C THR A 258 -14.54 30.76 4.75
N VAL A 259 -14.52 29.63 5.46
CA VAL A 259 -15.47 28.52 5.26
C VAL A 259 -16.89 28.99 5.50
N GLN A 260 -17.16 29.67 6.61
CA GLN A 260 -18.49 30.25 6.89
C GLN A 260 -18.99 31.16 5.75
N ARG A 261 -18.08 31.94 5.13
CA ARG A 261 -18.42 32.87 4.06
C ARG A 261 -18.57 32.20 2.69
N LEU A 262 -17.74 31.21 2.38
CA LEU A 262 -17.59 30.67 1.02
C LEU A 262 -18.20 29.28 0.82
N LEU A 263 -18.44 28.48 1.88
CA LEU A 263 -19.05 27.16 1.75
C LEU A 263 -20.39 27.21 0.99
N PRO A 264 -21.35 28.11 1.32
CA PRO A 264 -22.61 28.17 0.58
C PRO A 264 -22.41 28.47 -0.91
N VAL A 265 -21.50 29.42 -1.22
CA VAL A 265 -21.20 29.86 -2.59
C VAL A 265 -20.53 28.75 -3.39
N LEU A 266 -19.51 28.10 -2.83
CA LEU A 266 -18.78 27.01 -3.48
C LEU A 266 -19.67 25.78 -3.73
N CYS A 267 -20.60 25.48 -2.82
CA CYS A 267 -21.55 24.38 -3.01
C CYS A 267 -22.64 24.72 -4.04
N GLN A 268 -23.22 25.92 -3.98
CA GLN A 268 -24.34 26.31 -4.85
C GLN A 268 -23.89 26.67 -6.27
N ASP A 269 -22.83 27.46 -6.43
CA ASP A 269 -22.42 28.02 -7.73
C ASP A 269 -21.41 27.13 -8.48
N HIS A 270 -20.73 26.21 -7.77
CA HIS A 270 -19.65 25.38 -8.34
C HIS A 270 -19.81 23.88 -8.07
N GLY A 271 -20.89 23.46 -7.40
CA GLY A 271 -21.21 22.04 -7.19
C GLY A 271 -20.25 21.27 -6.27
N LEU A 272 -19.39 21.97 -5.51
CA LEU A 272 -18.48 21.31 -4.56
C LEU A 272 -19.25 20.76 -3.36
N THR A 273 -18.79 19.65 -2.79
CA THR A 273 -19.35 19.12 -1.55
C THR A 273 -18.78 19.84 -0.32
N PRO A 274 -19.50 19.85 0.83
CA PRO A 274 -18.96 20.36 2.09
C PRO A 274 -17.61 19.71 2.46
N ASP A 275 -17.45 18.41 2.23
CA ASP A 275 -16.21 17.67 2.50
C ASP A 275 -15.04 18.16 1.64
N GLN A 276 -15.27 18.47 0.36
CA GLN A 276 -14.27 19.08 -0.52
C GLN A 276 -13.88 20.48 -0.05
N VAL A 277 -14.85 21.30 0.39
CA VAL A 277 -14.58 22.62 0.98
C VAL A 277 -13.75 22.49 2.27
N VAL A 278 -14.04 21.50 3.12
CA VAL A 278 -13.26 21.19 4.33
C VAL A 278 -11.82 20.76 4.00
N ALA A 279 -11.62 19.90 2.99
CA ALA A 279 -10.29 19.46 2.57
C ALA A 279 -9.42 20.63 2.10
N ILE A 280 -9.97 21.51 1.25
CA ILE A 280 -9.31 22.75 0.81
C ILE A 280 -9.00 23.66 2.01
N ALA A 281 -9.96 23.81 2.93
CA ALA A 281 -9.85 24.70 4.07
C ALA A 281 -8.83 24.23 5.12
N SER A 282 -8.68 22.91 5.31
CA SER A 282 -7.78 22.34 6.31
C SER A 282 -6.32 22.52 5.92
N ASN A 283 -5.95 22.21 4.68
CA ASN A 283 -4.55 22.22 4.23
C ASN A 283 -4.18 23.48 3.43
N GLY A 284 -5.05 23.92 2.52
CA GLY A 284 -4.84 25.10 1.68
C GLY A 284 -5.28 26.42 2.35
N GLY A 285 -6.08 26.34 3.41
CA GLY A 285 -6.55 27.46 4.21
C GLY A 285 -7.42 28.46 3.44
N LYS A 286 -7.62 29.64 4.05
CA LYS A 286 -8.32 30.79 3.45
C LYS A 286 -7.86 31.09 2.02
N GLN A 287 -6.55 31.07 1.79
CA GLN A 287 -5.97 31.48 0.52
C GLN A 287 -6.28 30.49 -0.61
N ALA A 288 -6.34 29.18 -0.33
CA ALA A 288 -6.81 28.22 -1.32
C ALA A 288 -8.30 28.41 -1.62
N LEU A 289 -9.17 28.52 -0.61
CA LEU A 289 -10.62 28.75 -0.80
C LEU A 289 -10.92 29.98 -1.67
N GLU A 290 -10.31 31.13 -1.35
CA GLU A 290 -10.47 32.37 -2.14
C GLU A 290 -9.92 32.23 -3.58
N THR A 291 -8.98 31.31 -3.81
CA THR A 291 -8.41 31.04 -5.13
C THR A 291 -9.23 30.03 -5.93
N VAL A 292 -9.79 29.00 -5.28
CA VAL A 292 -10.74 28.05 -5.89
C VAL A 292 -11.98 28.79 -6.38
N GLN A 293 -12.59 29.64 -5.56
CA GLN A 293 -13.73 30.47 -5.98
C GLN A 293 -13.43 31.31 -7.24
N ARG A 294 -12.20 31.81 -7.37
CA ARG A 294 -11.78 32.66 -8.49
C ARG A 294 -11.38 31.86 -9.74
N LEU A 295 -10.73 30.71 -9.56
CA LEU A 295 -10.07 29.98 -10.65
C LEU A 295 -10.79 28.71 -11.09
N LEU A 296 -11.64 28.09 -10.27
CA LEU A 296 -12.36 26.86 -10.65
C LEU A 296 -13.13 27.04 -11.98
N PRO A 297 -13.95 28.10 -12.20
CA PRO A 297 -14.65 28.26 -13.47
C PRO A 297 -13.70 28.36 -14.67
N VAL A 298 -12.57 29.05 -14.51
CA VAL A 298 -11.56 29.27 -15.56
C VAL A 298 -10.82 27.96 -15.87
N LEU A 299 -10.38 27.24 -14.85
CA LEU A 299 -9.67 25.96 -15.00
C LEU A 299 -10.56 24.88 -15.63
N CYS A 300 -11.85 24.85 -15.29
CA CYS A 300 -12.80 23.92 -15.89
C CYS A 300 -13.15 24.30 -17.35
N GLN A 301 -13.40 25.58 -17.64
CA GLN A 301 -13.85 26.03 -18.97
C GLN A 301 -12.70 26.11 -19.99
N ASP A 302 -11.56 26.70 -19.61
CA ASP A 302 -10.47 26.99 -20.53
C ASP A 302 -9.42 25.87 -20.62
N HIS A 303 -9.37 24.97 -19.62
CA HIS A 303 -8.35 23.91 -19.52
C HIS A 303 -8.93 22.50 -19.31
N GLY A 304 -10.26 22.35 -19.24
CA GLY A 304 -10.93 21.05 -19.17
C GLY A 304 -10.72 20.28 -17.87
N LEU A 305 -10.22 20.91 -16.80
CA LEU A 305 -10.03 20.24 -15.51
C LEU A 305 -11.37 19.98 -14.82
N THR A 306 -11.48 18.88 -14.08
CA THR A 306 -12.67 18.61 -13.26
C THR A 306 -12.65 19.39 -11.94
N PRO A 307 -13.80 19.63 -11.29
CA PRO A 307 -13.85 20.20 -9.95
C PRO A 307 -13.00 19.39 -8.95
N ASP A 308 -13.01 18.06 -9.05
CA ASP A 308 -12.23 17.16 -8.18
C ASP A 308 -10.71 17.36 -8.37
N GLN A 309 -10.24 17.56 -9.61
CA GLN A 309 -8.84 17.89 -9.89
C GLN A 309 -8.45 19.25 -9.30
N VAL A 310 -9.32 20.26 -9.40
CA VAL A 310 -9.11 21.57 -8.78
C VAL A 310 -9.08 21.46 -7.25
N VAL A 311 -9.95 20.64 -6.65
CA VAL A 311 -9.96 20.34 -5.21
C VAL A 311 -8.66 19.64 -4.78
N ALA A 312 -8.18 18.65 -5.53
CA ALA A 312 -6.93 17.94 -5.24
C ALA A 312 -5.73 18.89 -5.20
N ILE A 313 -5.58 19.77 -6.21
CA ILE A 313 -4.52 20.79 -6.24
C ILE A 313 -4.64 21.78 -5.07
N ALA A 314 -5.87 22.15 -4.71
CA ALA A 314 -6.14 23.14 -3.68
C ALA A 314 -6.00 22.63 -2.24
N SER A 315 -6.12 21.32 -2.02
CA SER A 315 -6.16 20.67 -0.69
C SER A 315 -4.78 20.33 -0.12
N ASN A 316 -3.76 21.11 -0.48
CA ASN A 316 -2.36 20.95 -0.06
C ASN A 316 -1.79 22.29 0.46
N ASN A 317 -0.67 22.24 1.20
CA ASN A 317 -0.01 23.44 1.70
C ASN A 317 0.47 24.31 0.53
N GLY A 318 -0.05 25.54 0.49
CA GLY A 318 0.19 26.46 -0.61
C GLY A 318 -0.64 26.18 -1.87
N GLY A 319 -1.77 25.45 -1.77
CA GLY A 319 -2.67 25.14 -2.89
C GLY A 319 -3.05 26.34 -3.77
N LYS A 320 -3.19 27.55 -3.20
CA LYS A 320 -3.30 28.81 -3.98
C LYS A 320 -2.18 28.97 -5.01
N GLN A 321 -0.94 28.79 -4.59
CA GLN A 321 0.23 28.93 -5.44
C GLN A 321 0.29 27.81 -6.48
N ALA A 322 -0.14 26.60 -6.14
CA ALA A 322 -0.28 25.50 -7.10
C ALA A 322 -1.31 25.85 -8.18
N LEU A 323 -2.54 26.24 -7.81
CA LEU A 323 -3.60 26.67 -8.75
C LEU A 323 -3.16 27.82 -9.67
N GLU A 324 -2.59 28.90 -9.11
CA GLU A 324 -2.06 30.03 -9.89
C GLU A 324 -0.92 29.62 -10.84
N THR A 325 -0.22 28.52 -10.54
CA THR A 325 0.86 27.97 -11.38
C THR A 325 0.32 27.01 -12.44
N VAL A 326 -0.67 26.18 -12.12
CA VAL A 326 -1.37 25.31 -13.08
C VAL A 326 -2.03 26.16 -14.16
N GLN A 327 -2.78 27.21 -13.79
CA GLN A 327 -3.38 28.14 -14.75
C GLN A 327 -2.34 28.75 -15.72
N ARG A 328 -1.12 29.03 -15.23
CA ARG A 328 -0.05 29.65 -16.03
C ARG A 328 0.72 28.64 -16.88
N LEU A 329 0.97 27.44 -16.36
CA LEU A 329 1.91 26.48 -16.94
C LEU A 329 1.25 25.29 -17.64
N LEU A 330 0.00 24.94 -17.34
CA LEU A 330 -0.69 23.81 -18.00
C LEU A 330 -0.66 23.93 -19.53
N PRO A 331 -1.02 25.08 -20.16
CA PRO A 331 -0.94 25.20 -21.61
C PRO A 331 0.48 24.97 -22.16
N VAL A 332 1.50 25.49 -21.47
CA VAL A 332 2.91 25.40 -21.88
C VAL A 332 3.43 23.97 -21.74
N LEU A 333 3.16 23.31 -20.61
CA LEU A 333 3.58 21.93 -20.36
C LEU A 333 2.92 20.93 -21.32
N CYS A 334 1.65 21.16 -21.68
CA CYS A 334 0.95 20.34 -22.66
C CYS A 334 1.44 20.58 -24.09
N GLN A 335 1.63 21.84 -24.50
CA GLN A 335 2.00 22.18 -25.89
C GLN A 335 3.47 21.95 -26.19
N ASP A 336 4.38 22.37 -25.30
CA ASP A 336 5.83 22.36 -25.56
C ASP A 336 6.52 21.07 -25.08
N HIS A 337 5.89 20.31 -24.18
CA HIS A 337 6.48 19.11 -23.57
C HIS A 337 5.59 17.85 -23.64
N GLY A 338 4.41 17.94 -24.25
CA GLY A 338 3.54 16.79 -24.51
C GLY A 338 2.91 16.15 -23.27
N LEU A 339 2.95 16.82 -22.11
CA LEU A 339 2.32 16.29 -20.88
C LEU A 339 0.79 16.37 -20.97
N THR A 340 0.09 15.41 -20.34
CA THR A 340 -1.38 15.47 -20.25
C THR A 340 -1.83 16.41 -19.11
N PRO A 341 -3.07 16.94 -19.16
CA PRO A 341 -3.64 17.68 -18.03
C PRO A 341 -3.60 16.88 -16.73
N ASP A 342 -3.85 15.57 -16.78
CA ASP A 342 -3.81 14.69 -15.61
C ASP A 342 -2.40 14.59 -15.01
N GLN A 343 -1.35 14.54 -15.83
CA GLN A 343 0.04 14.57 -15.37
C GLN A 343 0.38 15.91 -14.71
N VAL A 344 -0.08 17.03 -15.28
CA VAL A 344 0.08 18.37 -14.68
C VAL A 344 -0.66 18.47 -13.34
N VAL A 345 -1.86 17.91 -13.23
CA VAL A 345 -2.63 17.83 -11.97
C VAL A 345 -1.90 16.96 -10.94
N ALA A 346 -1.37 15.80 -11.33
CA ALA A 346 -0.60 14.92 -10.44
C ALA A 346 0.60 15.66 -9.82
N ILE A 347 1.43 16.31 -10.64
CA ILE A 347 2.57 17.13 -10.17
C ILE A 347 2.12 18.27 -9.24
N ALA A 348 0.95 18.83 -9.49
CA ALA A 348 0.42 19.98 -8.73
C ALA A 348 -0.26 19.61 -7.40
N SER A 349 -0.68 18.35 -7.22
CA SER A 349 -1.52 17.91 -6.10
C SER A 349 -0.74 17.47 -4.85
N HIS A 350 0.41 18.12 -4.60
CA HIS A 350 1.34 17.83 -3.50
C HIS A 350 1.84 19.11 -2.84
N ASP A 351 2.43 18.97 -1.65
CA ASP A 351 3.01 20.09 -0.92
C ASP A 351 4.17 20.72 -1.71
N GLY A 352 4.00 21.99 -2.07
CA GLY A 352 4.92 22.70 -2.95
C GLY A 352 4.74 22.41 -4.43
N GLY A 353 3.59 21.89 -4.90
CA GLY A 353 3.30 21.59 -6.32
C GLY A 353 3.68 22.69 -7.33
N LYS A 354 3.55 23.98 -6.96
CA LYS A 354 4.12 25.10 -7.75
C LYS A 354 5.60 24.92 -8.08
N GLN A 355 6.41 24.59 -7.07
CA GLN A 355 7.84 24.41 -7.21
C GLN A 355 8.17 23.16 -8.02
N ALA A 356 7.37 22.10 -7.93
CA ALA A 356 7.49 20.93 -8.78
C ALA A 356 7.22 21.30 -10.25
N LEU A 357 6.09 21.95 -10.56
CA LEU A 357 5.75 22.42 -11.92
C LEU A 357 6.82 23.36 -12.53
N GLU A 358 7.26 24.37 -11.78
CA GLU A 358 8.32 25.30 -12.23
C GLU A 358 9.67 24.57 -12.45
N THR A 359 9.88 23.43 -11.79
CA THR A 359 11.08 22.59 -11.97
C THR A 359 10.94 21.62 -13.12
N VAL A 360 9.78 21.01 -13.33
CA VAL A 360 9.47 20.18 -14.51
C VAL A 360 9.64 20.99 -15.78
N GLN A 361 9.06 22.19 -15.87
CA GLN A 361 9.24 23.08 -17.02
C GLN A 361 10.72 23.37 -17.34
N ARG A 362 11.56 23.50 -16.31
CA ARG A 362 12.99 23.82 -16.46
C ARG A 362 13.85 22.59 -16.78
N LEU A 363 13.55 21.44 -16.17
CA LEU A 363 14.44 20.27 -16.17
C LEU A 363 13.96 19.13 -17.06
N LEU A 364 12.68 19.01 -17.41
CA LEU A 364 12.19 17.94 -18.29
C LEU A 364 12.97 17.86 -19.61
N PRO A 365 13.22 18.97 -20.35
CA PRO A 365 14.00 18.89 -21.59
C PRO A 365 15.42 18.35 -21.37
N VAL A 366 16.08 18.77 -20.29
CA VAL A 366 17.46 18.37 -19.95
C VAL A 366 17.51 16.89 -19.52
N LEU A 367 16.59 16.46 -18.65
CA LEU A 367 16.50 15.08 -18.19
C LEU A 367 16.18 14.10 -19.33
N CYS A 368 15.34 14.50 -20.29
CA CYS A 368 15.04 13.69 -21.47
C CYS A 368 16.21 13.64 -22.47
N GLN A 369 16.84 14.79 -22.76
CA GLN A 369 17.90 14.88 -23.79
C GLN A 369 19.25 14.34 -23.32
N ASP A 370 19.68 14.69 -22.11
CA ASP A 370 21.04 14.40 -21.61
C ASP A 370 21.11 13.10 -20.79
N HIS A 371 19.97 12.60 -20.29
CA HIS A 371 19.91 11.43 -19.41
C HIS A 371 18.93 10.34 -19.87
N GLY A 372 18.25 10.53 -21.00
CA GLY A 372 17.38 9.52 -21.62
C GLY A 372 16.12 9.16 -20.84
N LEU A 373 15.72 9.97 -19.85
CA LEU A 373 14.48 9.73 -19.09
C LEU A 373 13.25 10.04 -19.94
N THR A 374 12.16 9.30 -19.75
CA THR A 374 10.88 9.61 -20.40
C THR A 374 10.14 10.75 -19.68
N PRO A 375 9.23 11.47 -20.35
CA PRO A 375 8.34 12.43 -19.68
C PRO A 375 7.58 11.79 -18.51
N ASP A 376 7.11 10.55 -18.66
CA ASP A 376 6.40 9.82 -17.60
C ASP A 376 7.28 9.56 -16.37
N GLN A 377 8.57 9.25 -16.56
CA GLN A 377 9.53 9.11 -15.46
C GLN A 377 9.79 10.44 -14.76
N VAL A 378 9.87 11.54 -15.51
CA VAL A 378 9.99 12.90 -14.93
C VAL A 378 8.72 13.28 -14.14
N VAL A 379 7.53 12.94 -14.65
CA VAL A 379 6.25 13.12 -13.95
C VAL A 379 6.21 12.29 -12.67
N ALA A 380 6.63 11.02 -12.70
CA ALA A 380 6.67 10.15 -11.52
C ALA A 380 7.57 10.74 -10.42
N ILE A 381 8.77 11.21 -10.76
CA ILE A 381 9.68 11.87 -9.79
C ILE A 381 9.09 13.17 -9.23
N ALA A 382 8.30 13.89 -10.03
CA ALA A 382 7.75 15.20 -9.69
C ALA A 382 6.44 15.14 -8.89
N SER A 383 5.68 14.04 -8.97
CA SER A 383 4.33 13.90 -8.40
C SER A 383 4.34 13.39 -6.96
N HIS A 384 5.19 14.01 -6.13
CA HIS A 384 5.33 13.72 -4.71
C HIS A 384 5.79 14.98 -3.95
N ASP A 385 5.60 15.00 -2.63
CA ASP A 385 6.05 16.10 -1.78
C ASP A 385 7.57 16.32 -1.92
N GLY A 386 7.95 17.55 -2.27
CA GLY A 386 9.35 17.87 -2.56
C GLY A 386 9.87 17.39 -3.92
N GLY A 387 9.01 17.04 -4.87
CA GLY A 387 9.39 16.60 -6.24
C GLY A 387 10.41 17.50 -6.96
N LYS A 388 10.40 18.83 -6.70
CA LYS A 388 11.49 19.73 -7.12
C LYS A 388 12.88 19.26 -6.67
N GLN A 389 13.02 18.92 -5.39
CA GLN A 389 14.28 18.47 -4.81
C GLN A 389 14.68 17.11 -5.36
N ALA A 390 13.71 16.22 -5.62
CA ALA A 390 13.97 14.94 -6.26
C ALA A 390 14.53 15.14 -7.68
N LEU A 391 13.88 15.95 -8.54
CA LEU A 391 14.34 16.28 -9.89
C LEU A 391 15.74 16.92 -9.92
N GLU A 392 15.98 17.94 -9.08
CA GLU A 392 17.29 18.61 -8.97
C GLU A 392 18.39 17.63 -8.51
N THR A 393 18.02 16.60 -7.74
CA THR A 393 18.96 15.57 -7.26
C THR A 393 19.20 14.48 -8.31
N VAL A 394 18.16 14.06 -9.05
CA VAL A 394 18.29 13.13 -10.19
C VAL A 394 19.23 13.72 -11.24
N GLN A 395 19.03 14.98 -11.64
CA GLN A 395 19.92 15.65 -12.59
C GLN A 395 21.39 15.63 -12.13
N ARG A 396 21.65 15.79 -10.82
CA ARG A 396 23.00 15.81 -10.25
C ARG A 396 23.61 14.42 -10.06
N LEU A 397 22.82 13.44 -9.62
CA LEU A 397 23.32 12.14 -9.14
C LEU A 397 23.12 10.98 -10.11
N LEU A 398 22.17 11.05 -11.07
CA LEU A 398 21.94 9.96 -12.02
C LEU A 398 23.24 9.56 -12.76
N PRO A 399 24.05 10.49 -13.32
CA PRO A 399 25.30 10.10 -13.98
C PRO A 399 26.26 9.36 -13.05
N VAL A 400 26.38 9.81 -11.80
CA VAL A 400 27.30 9.25 -10.79
C VAL A 400 26.83 7.86 -10.34
N LEU A 401 25.54 7.70 -10.03
CA LEU A 401 24.96 6.41 -9.61
C LEU A 401 25.04 5.36 -10.72
N CYS A 402 24.85 5.76 -11.98
CA CYS A 402 24.99 4.85 -13.12
C CYS A 402 26.46 4.47 -13.40
N GLN A 403 27.38 5.43 -13.36
CA GLN A 403 28.80 5.21 -13.71
C GLN A 403 29.59 4.51 -12.59
N ASP A 404 29.45 4.97 -11.35
CA ASP A 404 30.30 4.51 -10.23
C ASP A 404 29.69 3.33 -9.46
N HIS A 405 28.37 3.11 -9.57
CA HIS A 405 27.65 2.07 -8.81
C HIS A 405 26.81 1.13 -9.67
N GLY A 406 26.75 1.34 -11.00
CA GLY A 406 26.07 0.43 -11.93
C GLY A 406 24.54 0.39 -11.82
N LEU A 407 23.92 1.41 -11.23
CA LEU A 407 22.45 1.52 -11.25
C LEU A 407 21.95 1.78 -12.69
N THR A 408 20.75 1.30 -13.00
CA THR A 408 20.05 1.73 -14.23
C THR A 408 19.28 3.04 -13.99
N PRO A 409 18.99 3.83 -15.04
CA PRO A 409 18.11 4.99 -14.92
C PRO A 409 16.76 4.66 -14.27
N ASP A 410 16.16 3.52 -14.59
CA ASP A 410 14.90 3.08 -14.00
C ASP A 410 15.00 2.84 -12.48
N GLN A 411 16.12 2.28 -12.00
CA GLN A 411 16.37 2.12 -10.57
C GLN A 411 16.55 3.48 -9.88
N VAL A 412 17.26 4.42 -10.52
CA VAL A 412 17.39 5.80 -10.03
C VAL A 412 16.02 6.49 -9.97
N VAL A 413 15.15 6.30 -10.97
CA VAL A 413 13.77 6.81 -11.01
C VAL A 413 12.92 6.19 -9.89
N ALA A 414 13.02 4.89 -9.63
CA ALA A 414 12.28 4.22 -8.55
C ALA A 414 12.67 4.76 -7.16
N ILE A 415 13.97 4.95 -6.92
CA ILE A 415 14.50 5.58 -5.70
C ILE A 415 14.06 7.05 -5.60
N ALA A 416 14.10 7.79 -6.70
CA ALA A 416 13.78 9.21 -6.73
C ALA A 416 12.29 9.50 -6.53
N SER A 417 11.40 8.67 -7.09
CA SER A 417 9.94 8.90 -7.05
C SER A 417 9.42 8.72 -5.62
N ASN A 418 9.69 7.58 -4.99
CA ASN A 418 9.19 7.32 -3.64
C ASN A 418 10.16 7.82 -2.56
N GLY A 419 11.45 7.54 -2.67
CA GLY A 419 12.46 7.88 -1.65
C GLY A 419 13.00 9.32 -1.72
N GLY A 420 12.73 10.02 -2.82
CA GLY A 420 13.11 11.41 -3.04
C GLY A 420 14.62 11.66 -3.08
N LYS A 421 14.99 12.94 -3.02
CA LYS A 421 16.38 13.43 -2.94
C LYS A 421 17.24 12.64 -1.97
N GLN A 422 16.70 12.36 -0.79
CA GLN A 422 17.52 11.92 0.34
C GLN A 422 17.75 10.41 0.34
N ALA A 423 16.86 9.61 -0.27
CA ALA A 423 17.18 8.23 -0.58
C ALA A 423 18.32 8.16 -1.61
N LEU A 424 18.31 8.98 -2.67
CA LEU A 424 19.41 9.05 -3.65
C LEU A 424 20.76 9.42 -3.00
N GLU A 425 20.79 10.49 -2.20
CA GLU A 425 22.01 10.92 -1.47
C GLU A 425 22.49 9.84 -0.48
N THR A 426 21.58 9.04 0.08
CA THR A 426 21.92 7.95 1.02
C THR A 426 22.38 6.69 0.30
N VAL A 427 21.80 6.34 -0.85
CA VAL A 427 22.24 5.24 -1.71
C VAL A 427 23.67 5.50 -2.19
N GLN A 428 23.97 6.71 -2.68
CA GLN A 428 25.34 7.09 -3.06
C GLN A 428 26.35 6.89 -1.90
N ARG A 429 25.95 7.23 -0.67
CA ARG A 429 26.81 7.14 0.52
C ARG A 429 26.95 5.72 1.07
N LEU A 430 25.88 4.93 1.07
CA LEU A 430 25.80 3.66 1.81
C LEU A 430 25.85 2.40 0.93
N LEU A 431 25.57 2.48 -0.37
CA LEU A 431 25.61 1.31 -1.26
C LEU A 431 26.96 0.58 -1.21
N PRO A 432 28.13 1.25 -1.27
CA PRO A 432 29.41 0.54 -1.17
C PRO A 432 29.56 -0.24 0.14
N VAL A 433 29.17 0.37 1.27
CA VAL A 433 29.27 -0.22 2.62
C VAL A 433 28.29 -1.38 2.83
N LEU A 434 27.06 -1.26 2.32
CA LEU A 434 26.05 -2.32 2.41
C LEU A 434 26.41 -3.52 1.52
N CYS A 435 26.97 -3.29 0.33
CA CYS A 435 27.40 -4.37 -0.55
C CYS A 435 28.69 -5.06 -0.06
N GLN A 436 29.68 -4.29 0.40
CA GLN A 436 30.99 -4.83 0.79
C GLN A 436 30.99 -5.47 2.18
N ASP A 437 30.45 -4.77 3.19
CA ASP A 437 30.57 -5.21 4.59
C ASP A 437 29.40 -6.11 5.03
N HIS A 438 28.24 -5.99 4.38
CA HIS A 438 27.00 -6.69 4.76
C HIS A 438 26.50 -7.69 3.69
N GLY A 439 27.20 -7.80 2.56
CA GLY A 439 26.90 -8.75 1.49
C GLY A 439 25.57 -8.53 0.76
N LEU A 440 24.93 -7.36 0.92
CA LEU A 440 23.67 -7.07 0.24
C LEU A 440 23.88 -6.88 -1.26
N THR A 441 22.92 -7.34 -2.06
CA THR A 441 22.92 -7.09 -3.50
C THR A 441 22.44 -5.67 -3.82
N LEU A 442 22.87 -5.14 -4.97
CA LEU A 442 22.37 -3.85 -5.49
C LEU A 442 20.84 -3.83 -5.59
N ALA A 443 20.21 -4.94 -5.99
CA ALA A 443 18.76 -5.05 -6.06
C ALA A 443 18.08 -4.90 -4.69
N GLN A 444 18.65 -5.46 -3.62
CA GLN A 444 18.14 -5.31 -2.25
C GLN A 444 18.31 -3.88 -1.74
N VAL A 445 19.45 -3.24 -1.99
CA VAL A 445 19.68 -1.82 -1.66
C VAL A 445 18.68 -0.92 -2.40
N VAL A 446 18.42 -1.19 -3.69
CA VAL A 446 17.41 -0.48 -4.48
C VAL A 446 16.01 -0.73 -3.91
N ALA A 447 15.63 -1.95 -3.55
CA ALA A 447 14.32 -2.25 -2.97
C ALA A 447 14.07 -1.46 -1.67
N ILE A 448 15.02 -1.49 -0.73
CA ILE A 448 14.96 -0.71 0.52
C ILE A 448 14.85 0.80 0.21
N ALA A 449 15.50 1.25 -0.87
CA ALA A 449 15.58 2.65 -1.25
C ALA A 449 14.39 3.20 -2.06
N SER A 450 13.66 2.34 -2.80
CA SER A 450 12.67 2.70 -3.85
C SER A 450 11.30 3.12 -3.33
N ASN A 451 11.33 3.86 -2.22
CA ASN A 451 10.35 3.68 -1.19
C ASN A 451 10.29 4.95 -0.31
N ILE A 452 9.08 5.38 0.14
CA ILE A 452 8.86 6.61 0.93
C ILE A 452 9.80 6.64 2.15
N GLY A 453 10.95 7.29 1.98
CA GLY A 453 12.08 7.38 2.92
C GLY A 453 13.10 6.23 2.92
N GLY A 454 13.57 5.80 1.75
CA GLY A 454 14.62 4.78 1.67
C GLY A 454 15.84 5.06 2.57
N LYS A 455 16.14 6.33 2.83
CA LYS A 455 17.19 6.79 3.74
C LYS A 455 17.13 6.15 5.13
N GLN A 456 16.01 6.25 5.85
CA GLN A 456 15.90 5.70 7.20
C GLN A 456 15.93 4.19 7.19
N ALA A 457 15.36 3.54 6.19
CA ALA A 457 15.46 2.10 6.07
C ALA A 457 16.92 1.68 5.87
N LEU A 458 17.66 2.29 4.92
CA LEU A 458 19.09 2.03 4.68
C LEU A 458 19.99 2.30 5.90
N GLU A 459 19.84 3.46 6.56
CA GLU A 459 20.62 3.81 7.77
C GLU A 459 20.32 2.85 8.93
N THR A 460 19.08 2.36 9.03
CA THR A 460 18.68 1.40 10.06
C THR A 460 19.16 -0.01 9.74
N VAL A 461 19.17 -0.42 8.46
CA VAL A 461 19.77 -1.69 8.00
C VAL A 461 21.26 -1.71 8.30
N GLN A 462 21.99 -0.66 7.92
CA GLN A 462 23.43 -0.55 8.23
C GLN A 462 23.72 -0.71 9.72
N ARG A 463 22.85 -0.16 10.58
CA ARG A 463 23.01 -0.20 12.04
C ARG A 463 22.56 -1.53 12.67
N LEU A 464 21.46 -2.11 12.20
CA LEU A 464 20.78 -3.22 12.88
C LEU A 464 20.95 -4.59 12.20
N LEU A 465 21.33 -4.67 10.93
CA LEU A 465 21.54 -5.97 10.26
C LEU A 465 22.55 -6.85 11.02
N PRO A 466 23.74 -6.35 11.45
CA PRO A 466 24.68 -7.19 12.20
C PRO A 466 24.07 -7.72 13.50
N VAL A 467 23.33 -6.88 14.23
CA VAL A 467 22.71 -7.22 15.52
C VAL A 467 21.58 -8.24 15.35
N LEU A 468 20.68 -8.01 14.39
CA LEU A 468 19.55 -8.91 14.13
C LEU A 468 20.00 -10.29 13.63
N CYS A 469 21.06 -10.35 12.82
CA CYS A 469 21.65 -11.61 12.36
C CYS A 469 22.38 -12.35 13.50
N GLN A 470 23.17 -11.65 14.32
CA GLN A 470 23.98 -12.28 15.37
C GLN A 470 23.17 -12.67 16.61
N ASP A 471 22.32 -11.77 17.11
CA ASP A 471 21.64 -11.94 18.40
C ASP A 471 20.26 -12.61 18.25
N HIS A 472 19.63 -12.55 17.07
CA HIS A 472 18.25 -13.03 16.85
C HIS A 472 18.15 -14.08 15.72
N GLY A 473 19.26 -14.42 15.06
CA GLY A 473 19.32 -15.47 14.04
C GLY A 473 18.57 -15.18 12.74
N LEU A 474 18.19 -13.91 12.50
CA LEU A 474 17.53 -13.53 11.25
C LEU A 474 18.50 -13.58 10.07
N THR A 475 18.00 -13.88 8.87
CA THR A 475 18.83 -13.80 7.66
C THR A 475 18.88 -12.37 7.10
N PRO A 476 19.92 -12.01 6.32
CA PRO A 476 19.93 -10.75 5.60
C PRO A 476 18.68 -10.54 4.73
N ASP A 477 18.16 -11.59 4.10
CA ASP A 477 16.94 -11.52 3.29
C ASP A 477 15.68 -11.20 4.11
N GLN A 478 15.58 -11.74 5.34
CA GLN A 478 14.51 -11.39 6.28
C GLN A 478 14.63 -9.94 6.75
N VAL A 479 15.85 -9.48 7.06
CA VAL A 479 16.11 -8.08 7.39
C VAL A 479 15.74 -7.17 6.21
N VAL A 480 16.05 -7.54 4.97
CA VAL A 480 15.64 -6.80 3.77
C VAL A 480 14.11 -6.80 3.61
N ALA A 481 13.41 -7.92 3.81
CA ALA A 481 11.95 -7.99 3.69
C ALA A 481 11.20 -7.11 4.70
N ILE A 482 11.78 -6.91 5.90
CA ILE A 482 11.25 -5.99 6.92
C ILE A 482 11.67 -4.54 6.65
N ALA A 483 12.94 -4.33 6.28
CA ALA A 483 13.52 -3.01 6.09
C ALA A 483 12.93 -2.28 4.89
N SER A 484 12.74 -3.00 3.81
CA SER A 484 11.79 -2.62 2.79
C SER A 484 10.40 -2.90 3.37
N ASN A 485 9.76 -1.95 4.08
CA ASN A 485 8.31 -1.93 4.34
C ASN A 485 7.82 -0.54 4.77
N ILE A 486 6.63 0.01 4.41
CA ILE A 486 6.27 1.38 4.86
C ILE A 486 6.32 1.41 6.39
N GLY A 487 7.18 2.27 6.92
CA GLY A 487 7.69 2.21 8.28
C GLY A 487 8.94 1.34 8.52
N GLY A 488 9.80 1.05 7.55
CA GLY A 488 10.80 -0.04 7.59
C GLY A 488 11.82 0.10 8.71
N LYS A 489 12.34 1.31 8.93
CA LYS A 489 13.10 1.65 10.15
C LYS A 489 12.32 1.29 11.42
N GLN A 490 11.06 1.70 11.48
CA GLN A 490 10.19 1.49 12.64
C GLN A 490 9.88 0.00 12.83
N ALA A 491 9.72 -0.77 11.75
CA ALA A 491 9.55 -2.22 11.78
C ALA A 491 10.81 -2.91 12.32
N LEU A 492 12.00 -2.62 11.78
CA LEU A 492 13.28 -3.15 12.28
C LEU A 492 13.53 -2.84 13.77
N GLU A 493 13.36 -1.57 14.17
CA GLU A 493 13.50 -1.15 15.58
C GLU A 493 12.49 -1.86 16.50
N THR A 494 11.31 -2.21 15.96
CA THR A 494 10.28 -2.96 16.71
C THR A 494 10.56 -4.46 16.75
N VAL A 495 11.09 -5.06 15.67
CA VAL A 495 11.53 -6.47 15.64
C VAL A 495 12.65 -6.67 16.64
N GLN A 496 13.68 -5.82 16.65
CA GLN A 496 14.77 -5.90 17.65
C GLN A 496 14.23 -5.85 19.10
N ARG A 497 13.21 -5.02 19.35
CA ARG A 497 12.63 -4.86 20.69
C ARG A 497 11.68 -6.00 21.10
N LEU A 498 10.86 -6.50 20.16
CA LEU A 498 9.72 -7.36 20.46
C LEU A 498 9.90 -8.83 20.05
N LEU A 499 10.82 -9.17 19.13
CA LEU A 499 11.07 -10.56 18.74
C LEU A 499 11.37 -11.45 19.95
N PRO A 500 12.26 -11.08 20.90
CA PRO A 500 12.51 -11.91 22.08
C PRO A 500 11.26 -12.14 22.93
N VAL A 501 10.42 -11.12 23.12
CA VAL A 501 9.20 -11.15 23.94
C VAL A 501 8.08 -11.96 23.27
N LEU A 502 7.93 -11.83 21.95
CA LEU A 502 6.95 -12.60 21.17
C LEU A 502 7.32 -14.09 21.10
N CYS A 503 8.61 -14.40 20.96
CA CYS A 503 9.07 -15.79 20.98
C CYS A 503 8.97 -16.43 22.37
N GLN A 504 9.39 -15.72 23.43
CA GLN A 504 9.44 -16.27 24.80
C GLN A 504 8.07 -16.35 25.47
N ASP A 505 7.28 -15.26 25.43
CA ASP A 505 6.03 -15.18 26.21
C ASP A 505 4.80 -15.63 25.41
N HIS A 506 4.86 -15.59 24.06
CA HIS A 506 3.73 -15.86 23.18
C HIS A 506 3.94 -17.07 22.24
N GLY A 507 5.13 -17.69 22.26
CA GLY A 507 5.43 -18.91 21.50
C GLY A 507 5.50 -18.73 19.98
N LEU A 508 5.58 -17.50 19.47
CA LEU A 508 5.72 -17.25 18.03
C LEU A 508 7.12 -17.64 17.53
N THR A 509 7.23 -18.01 16.25
CA THR A 509 8.54 -18.23 15.62
C THR A 509 9.13 -16.92 15.08
N PRO A 510 10.47 -16.82 14.90
CA PRO A 510 11.08 -15.69 14.21
C PRO A 510 10.47 -15.43 12.82
N ASP A 511 10.15 -16.50 12.07
CA ASP A 511 9.54 -16.38 10.74
C ASP A 511 8.13 -15.78 10.80
N GLN A 512 7.33 -16.10 11.82
CA GLN A 512 6.02 -15.47 12.05
C GLN A 512 6.17 -13.98 12.41
N VAL A 513 7.15 -13.64 13.24
CA VAL A 513 7.48 -12.24 13.56
C VAL A 513 7.94 -11.46 12.31
N VAL A 514 8.74 -12.09 11.45
CA VAL A 514 9.16 -11.52 10.15
C VAL A 514 7.97 -11.33 9.22
N ALA A 515 7.05 -12.29 9.11
CA ALA A 515 5.85 -12.17 8.28
C ALA A 515 4.96 -11.00 8.70
N ILE A 516 4.71 -10.84 10.01
CA ILE A 516 3.96 -9.70 10.56
C ILE A 516 4.68 -8.38 10.29
N ALA A 517 6.01 -8.37 10.40
CA ALA A 517 6.83 -7.17 10.25
C ALA A 517 7.05 -6.74 8.79
N SER A 518 6.98 -7.68 7.84
CA SER A 518 7.23 -7.46 6.40
C SER A 518 5.99 -6.93 5.65
N ASN A 519 5.25 -6.02 6.29
CA ASN A 519 4.08 -5.35 5.73
C ASN A 519 4.07 -3.85 6.10
N ASN A 520 3.29 -3.04 5.38
CA ASN A 520 3.19 -1.61 5.63
C ASN A 520 2.53 -1.38 7.00
N GLY A 521 3.26 -0.68 7.87
CA GLY A 521 2.88 -0.54 9.28
C GLY A 521 3.23 -1.76 10.16
N GLY A 522 4.17 -2.63 9.75
CA GLY A 522 4.58 -3.82 10.51
C GLY A 522 4.88 -3.58 12.00
N LYS A 523 5.45 -2.42 12.37
CA LYS A 523 5.56 -1.97 13.79
C LYS A 523 4.21 -2.01 14.52
N GLN A 524 3.19 -1.41 13.92
CA GLN A 524 1.86 -1.34 14.49
C GLN A 524 1.20 -2.71 14.59
N ALA A 525 1.45 -3.59 13.62
CA ALA A 525 1.00 -4.97 13.67
C ALA A 525 1.66 -5.73 14.84
N LEU A 526 3.00 -5.69 14.97
CA LEU A 526 3.73 -6.31 16.09
C LEU A 526 3.30 -5.81 17.47
N GLU A 527 3.21 -4.49 17.66
CA GLU A 527 2.74 -3.88 18.92
C GLU A 527 1.29 -4.29 19.26
N THR A 528 0.47 -4.56 18.23
CA THR A 528 -0.91 -5.01 18.40
C THR A 528 -1.00 -6.51 18.68
N VAL A 529 -0.18 -7.35 18.02
CA VAL A 529 -0.07 -8.79 18.30
C VAL A 529 0.37 -9.01 19.74
N GLN A 530 1.41 -8.32 20.21
CA GLN A 530 1.86 -8.41 21.61
C GLN A 530 0.73 -8.09 22.61
N ARG A 531 -0.13 -7.12 22.29
CA ARG A 531 -1.24 -6.69 23.16
C ARG A 531 -2.47 -7.61 23.08
N LEU A 532 -2.82 -8.08 21.88
CA LEU A 532 -4.11 -8.73 21.60
C LEU A 532 -4.04 -10.24 21.45
N LEU A 533 -2.88 -10.84 21.15
CA LEU A 533 -2.76 -12.30 21.03
C LEU A 533 -3.26 -13.03 22.30
N PRO A 534 -2.90 -12.64 23.54
CA PRO A 534 -3.44 -13.29 24.74
C PRO A 534 -4.96 -13.23 24.82
N VAL A 535 -5.55 -12.08 24.50
CA VAL A 535 -7.01 -11.83 24.57
C VAL A 535 -7.78 -12.59 23.49
N LEU A 536 -7.24 -12.65 22.26
CA LEU A 536 -7.85 -13.38 21.15
C LEU A 536 -7.75 -14.89 21.35
N CYS A 537 -6.66 -15.40 21.92
CA CYS A 537 -6.51 -16.81 22.24
C CYS A 537 -7.39 -17.24 23.44
N GLN A 538 -7.43 -16.44 24.51
CA GLN A 538 -8.15 -16.80 25.75
C GLN A 538 -9.66 -16.58 25.64
N ASP A 539 -10.11 -15.41 25.17
CA ASP A 539 -11.53 -15.05 25.20
C ASP A 539 -12.29 -15.46 23.94
N HIS A 540 -11.59 -15.62 22.81
CA HIS A 540 -12.18 -15.89 21.48
C HIS A 540 -11.77 -17.23 20.87
N GLY A 541 -10.88 -17.99 21.53
CA GLY A 541 -10.47 -19.33 21.11
C GLY A 541 -9.66 -19.40 19.82
N LEU A 542 -9.08 -18.29 19.35
CA LEU A 542 -8.22 -18.27 18.17
C LEU A 542 -6.85 -18.92 18.47
N THR A 543 -6.22 -19.51 17.45
CA THR A 543 -4.83 -19.98 17.57
C THR A 543 -3.82 -18.85 17.31
N PRO A 544 -2.58 -18.95 17.81
CA PRO A 544 -1.51 -18.03 17.44
C PRO A 544 -1.33 -17.91 15.93
N ASP A 545 -1.41 -19.03 15.18
CA ASP A 545 -1.30 -19.03 13.72
C ASP A 545 -2.42 -18.24 13.04
N GLN A 546 -3.65 -18.28 13.56
CA GLN A 546 -4.77 -17.47 13.06
C GLN A 546 -4.54 -15.98 13.35
N VAL A 547 -4.02 -15.64 14.54
CA VAL A 547 -3.64 -14.25 14.88
C VAL A 547 -2.51 -13.75 13.99
N VAL A 548 -1.52 -14.59 13.68
CA VAL A 548 -0.43 -14.29 12.74
C VAL A 548 -0.98 -14.07 11.33
N ALA A 549 -1.89 -14.92 10.85
CA ALA A 549 -2.51 -14.77 9.51
C ALA A 549 -3.22 -13.41 9.39
N ILE A 550 -4.07 -13.05 10.34
CA ILE A 550 -4.76 -11.74 10.37
C ILE A 550 -3.77 -10.56 10.43
N ALA A 551 -2.62 -10.75 11.10
CA ALA A 551 -1.63 -9.70 11.33
C ALA A 551 -0.63 -9.51 10.17
N SER A 552 -0.47 -10.50 9.28
CA SER A 552 0.59 -10.55 8.26
C SER A 552 0.21 -9.90 6.91
N HIS A 553 -0.63 -8.86 6.97
CA HIS A 553 -1.05 -8.06 5.83
C HIS A 553 -1.00 -6.56 6.16
N ASP A 554 -1.00 -5.73 5.11
CA ASP A 554 -1.17 -4.29 5.21
C ASP A 554 -2.40 -3.91 6.05
N GLY A 555 -2.14 -3.20 7.15
CA GLY A 555 -3.19 -2.84 8.11
C GLY A 555 -3.54 -3.93 9.13
N GLY A 556 -2.72 -4.97 9.32
CA GLY A 556 -2.98 -6.08 10.27
C GLY A 556 -3.39 -5.65 11.69
N LYS A 557 -2.86 -4.53 12.22
CA LYS A 557 -3.35 -3.89 13.47
C LYS A 557 -4.86 -3.65 13.42
N GLN A 558 -5.33 -3.01 12.35
CA GLN A 558 -6.73 -2.65 12.17
C GLN A 558 -7.60 -3.90 12.02
N ALA A 559 -7.11 -4.94 11.35
CA ALA A 559 -7.80 -6.22 11.26
C ALA A 559 -7.94 -6.86 12.65
N LEU A 560 -6.86 -6.98 13.43
CA LEU A 560 -6.89 -7.54 14.81
C LEU A 560 -7.84 -6.77 15.75
N GLU A 561 -7.75 -5.43 15.79
CA GLU A 561 -8.64 -4.58 16.60
C GLU A 561 -10.12 -4.74 16.18
N THR A 562 -10.37 -5.03 14.90
CA THR A 562 -11.72 -5.26 14.37
C THR A 562 -12.22 -6.67 14.65
N VAL A 563 -11.37 -7.70 14.56
CA VAL A 563 -11.69 -9.08 14.95
C VAL A 563 -12.05 -9.14 16.43
N GLN A 564 -11.27 -8.52 17.31
CA GLN A 564 -11.58 -8.44 18.75
C GLN A 564 -12.97 -7.84 19.01
N ARG A 565 -13.38 -6.83 18.24
CA ARG A 565 -14.67 -6.14 18.40
C ARG A 565 -15.84 -6.89 17.74
N LEU A 566 -15.63 -7.48 16.57
CA LEU A 566 -16.71 -7.99 15.71
C LEU A 566 -16.85 -9.51 15.68
N LEU A 567 -15.84 -10.30 16.07
CA LEU A 567 -15.96 -11.77 16.10
C LEU A 567 -17.15 -12.22 16.97
N PRO A 568 -17.36 -11.72 18.21
CA PRO A 568 -18.53 -12.12 19.00
C PRO A 568 -19.86 -11.83 18.30
N VAL A 569 -19.97 -10.66 17.66
CA VAL A 569 -21.18 -10.18 16.97
C VAL A 569 -21.45 -11.02 15.72
N LEU A 570 -20.44 -11.23 14.87
CA LEU A 570 -20.57 -12.02 13.65
C LEU A 570 -20.90 -13.48 13.93
N CYS A 571 -20.35 -14.07 15.00
CA CYS A 571 -20.66 -15.43 15.40
C CYS A 571 -22.06 -15.57 16.03
N GLN A 572 -22.48 -14.62 16.88
CA GLN A 572 -23.76 -14.71 17.62
C GLN A 572 -24.96 -14.26 16.79
N ASP A 573 -24.86 -13.13 16.09
CA ASP A 573 -26.00 -12.50 15.40
C ASP A 573 -26.13 -12.94 13.94
N HIS A 574 -25.02 -13.36 13.32
CA HIS A 574 -24.96 -13.72 11.89
C HIS A 574 -24.54 -15.18 11.63
N GLY A 575 -24.21 -15.95 12.67
CA GLY A 575 -23.94 -17.39 12.55
C GLY A 575 -22.62 -17.76 11.87
N LEU A 576 -21.68 -16.82 11.71
CA LEU A 576 -20.35 -17.14 11.19
C LEU A 576 -19.57 -18.02 12.18
N THR A 577 -18.70 -18.87 11.65
CA THR A 577 -17.70 -19.56 12.47
C THR A 577 -16.46 -18.67 12.67
N PRO A 578 -15.68 -18.86 13.76
CA PRO A 578 -14.41 -18.16 13.94
C PRO A 578 -13.45 -18.36 12.76
N ALA A 579 -13.46 -19.54 12.12
CA ALA A 579 -12.64 -19.81 10.93
C ALA A 579 -13.03 -18.93 9.73
N GLN A 580 -14.32 -18.70 9.49
CA GLN A 580 -14.80 -17.79 8.44
C GLN A 580 -14.45 -16.33 8.78
N VAL A 581 -14.57 -15.91 10.04
CA VAL A 581 -14.13 -14.57 10.48
C VAL A 581 -12.62 -14.38 10.28
N VAL A 582 -11.80 -15.38 10.60
CA VAL A 582 -10.35 -15.37 10.34
C VAL A 582 -10.05 -15.29 8.85
N ALA A 583 -10.74 -16.06 8.01
CA ALA A 583 -10.57 -16.03 6.55
C ALA A 583 -10.82 -14.61 6.02
N ILE A 584 -11.97 -14.01 6.32
CA ILE A 584 -12.33 -12.64 5.91
C ILE A 584 -11.32 -11.59 6.42
N ALA A 585 -10.70 -11.82 7.57
CA ALA A 585 -9.76 -10.90 8.20
C ALA A 585 -8.31 -11.03 7.72
N SER A 586 -7.93 -12.14 7.08
CA SER A 586 -6.55 -12.47 6.66
C SER A 586 -6.25 -12.01 5.23
N HIS A 587 -6.62 -10.76 4.94
CA HIS A 587 -6.51 -10.11 3.63
C HIS A 587 -6.24 -8.61 3.78
N ILE A 588 -5.74 -7.97 2.72
CA ILE A 588 -5.52 -6.52 2.71
C ILE A 588 -6.86 -5.81 2.87
N GLY A 589 -6.97 -5.05 3.96
CA GLY A 589 -8.22 -4.38 4.33
C GLY A 589 -9.23 -5.25 5.09
N GLY A 590 -8.83 -6.37 5.72
CA GLY A 590 -9.71 -7.25 6.51
C GLY A 590 -10.62 -6.55 7.52
N LYS A 591 -10.22 -5.40 8.10
CA LYS A 591 -11.13 -4.52 8.88
C LYS A 591 -12.35 -4.09 8.07
N GLN A 592 -12.12 -3.56 6.87
CA GLN A 592 -13.17 -3.08 5.97
C GLN A 592 -14.03 -4.24 5.48
N ALA A 593 -13.44 -5.42 5.27
CA ALA A 593 -14.17 -6.65 4.95
C ALA A 593 -15.19 -6.98 6.06
N LEU A 594 -14.73 -7.14 7.32
CA LEU A 594 -15.58 -7.47 8.46
C LEU A 594 -16.68 -6.42 8.73
N GLU A 595 -16.34 -5.13 8.71
CA GLU A 595 -17.32 -4.04 8.88
C GLU A 595 -18.38 -4.04 7.75
N THR A 596 -18.00 -4.45 6.54
CA THR A 596 -18.92 -4.55 5.39
C THR A 596 -19.78 -5.81 5.45
N VAL A 597 -19.22 -6.95 5.87
CA VAL A 597 -19.98 -8.20 6.09
C VAL A 597 -21.04 -7.98 7.16
N GLN A 598 -20.69 -7.40 8.31
CA GLN A 598 -21.66 -7.07 9.37
C GLN A 598 -22.84 -6.22 8.84
N ARG A 599 -22.55 -5.25 7.97
CA ARG A 599 -23.55 -4.33 7.41
C ARG A 599 -24.40 -4.95 6.29
N LEU A 600 -23.78 -5.74 5.39
CA LEU A 600 -24.40 -6.16 4.13
C LEU A 600 -24.88 -7.62 4.12
N LEU A 601 -24.35 -8.50 4.97
CA LEU A 601 -24.78 -9.91 5.01
C LEU A 601 -26.30 -10.06 5.17
N PRO A 602 -26.99 -9.33 6.07
CA PRO A 602 -28.45 -9.43 6.17
C PRO A 602 -29.17 -9.10 4.85
N VAL A 603 -28.74 -8.05 4.15
CA VAL A 603 -29.33 -7.56 2.89
C VAL A 603 -29.04 -8.50 1.72
N LEU A 604 -27.83 -9.06 1.65
CA LEU A 604 -27.43 -10.00 0.62
C LEU A 604 -28.14 -11.36 0.78
N CYS A 605 -28.33 -11.83 2.01
CA CYS A 605 -29.06 -13.07 2.26
C CYS A 605 -30.57 -12.92 2.12
N GLN A 606 -31.17 -11.83 2.63
CA GLN A 606 -32.63 -11.65 2.64
C GLN A 606 -33.18 -11.16 1.30
N ASP A 607 -32.57 -10.15 0.69
CA ASP A 607 -33.12 -9.50 -0.51
C ASP A 607 -32.58 -10.09 -1.82
N HIS A 608 -31.38 -10.71 -1.78
CA HIS A 608 -30.68 -11.23 -2.96
C HIS A 608 -30.51 -12.75 -2.96
N GLY A 609 -30.96 -13.43 -1.90
CA GLY A 609 -30.97 -14.90 -1.81
C GLY A 609 -29.59 -15.58 -1.73
N LEU A 610 -28.52 -14.83 -1.46
CA LEU A 610 -27.17 -15.41 -1.33
C LEU A 610 -27.04 -16.22 -0.04
N THR A 611 -26.30 -17.32 -0.10
CA THR A 611 -25.98 -18.11 1.10
C THR A 611 -24.88 -17.42 1.93
N LEU A 612 -24.79 -17.78 3.22
CA LEU A 612 -23.71 -17.29 4.09
C LEU A 612 -22.33 -17.64 3.52
N ASP A 613 -22.15 -18.86 3.01
CA ASP A 613 -20.87 -19.30 2.44
C ASP A 613 -20.51 -18.54 1.15
N GLN A 614 -21.50 -18.16 0.32
CA GLN A 614 -21.27 -17.30 -0.84
C GLN A 614 -20.81 -15.89 -0.42
N VAL A 615 -21.42 -15.30 0.62
CA VAL A 615 -20.99 -14.02 1.17
C VAL A 615 -19.58 -14.11 1.76
N VAL A 616 -19.25 -15.21 2.45
CA VAL A 616 -17.89 -15.47 2.98
C VAL A 616 -16.86 -15.63 1.85
N ALA A 617 -17.20 -16.34 0.76
CA ALA A 617 -16.33 -16.52 -0.40
C ALA A 617 -15.99 -15.18 -1.09
N ILE A 618 -16.99 -14.31 -1.27
CA ILE A 618 -16.75 -12.94 -1.76
C ILE A 618 -15.93 -12.11 -0.76
N ALA A 619 -16.15 -12.33 0.54
CA ALA A 619 -15.53 -11.55 1.61
C ALA A 619 -14.06 -11.91 1.90
N SER A 620 -13.63 -13.13 1.55
CA SER A 620 -12.29 -13.68 1.83
C SER A 620 -11.33 -13.48 0.64
N ASN A 621 -11.23 -12.24 0.17
CA ASN A 621 -10.38 -11.79 -0.94
C ASN A 621 -9.96 -10.33 -0.73
N ASP A 622 -8.88 -9.89 -1.38
CA ASP A 622 -8.42 -8.50 -1.31
C ASP A 622 -9.43 -7.54 -1.98
N GLY A 623 -9.72 -6.44 -1.27
CA GLY A 623 -10.73 -5.47 -1.72
C GLY A 623 -12.18 -5.93 -1.56
N SER A 624 -12.44 -7.00 -0.81
CA SER A 624 -13.77 -7.58 -0.56
C SER A 624 -14.89 -6.59 -0.19
N LYS A 625 -14.61 -5.52 0.57
CA LYS A 625 -15.60 -4.43 0.80
C LYS A 625 -16.19 -3.93 -0.51
N GLN A 626 -15.32 -3.66 -1.48
CA GLN A 626 -15.71 -3.15 -2.79
C GLN A 626 -16.42 -4.23 -3.62
N ALA A 627 -16.04 -5.50 -3.48
CA ALA A 627 -16.75 -6.61 -4.12
C ALA A 627 -18.18 -6.74 -3.57
N LEU A 628 -18.37 -6.80 -2.25
CA LEU A 628 -19.68 -6.91 -1.60
C LEU A 628 -20.61 -5.72 -1.92
N GLU A 629 -20.11 -4.48 -1.85
CA GLU A 629 -20.85 -3.28 -2.26
C GLU A 629 -21.26 -3.33 -3.75
N THR A 630 -20.42 -3.94 -4.60
CA THR A 630 -20.69 -4.08 -6.03
C THR A 630 -21.66 -5.22 -6.33
N VAL A 631 -21.58 -6.34 -5.61
CA VAL A 631 -22.55 -7.45 -5.71
C VAL A 631 -23.94 -6.97 -5.31
N GLN A 632 -24.08 -6.26 -4.19
CA GLN A 632 -25.36 -5.66 -3.77
C GLN A 632 -25.96 -4.74 -4.87
N ARG A 633 -25.11 -3.96 -5.56
CA ARG A 633 -25.54 -3.03 -6.60
C ARG A 633 -25.85 -3.71 -7.94
N LEU A 634 -25.04 -4.69 -8.36
CA LEU A 634 -25.03 -5.22 -9.71
C LEU A 634 -25.68 -6.60 -9.85
N LEU A 635 -25.83 -7.39 -8.79
CA LEU A 635 -26.48 -8.72 -8.89
C LEU A 635 -27.89 -8.62 -9.50
N PRO A 636 -28.79 -7.71 -9.05
CA PRO A 636 -30.12 -7.60 -9.66
C PRO A 636 -30.06 -7.25 -11.16
N VAL A 637 -29.13 -6.36 -11.55
CA VAL A 637 -28.95 -5.89 -12.92
C VAL A 637 -28.39 -6.99 -13.82
N LEU A 638 -27.33 -7.68 -13.37
CA LEU A 638 -26.70 -8.78 -14.10
C LEU A 638 -27.65 -9.97 -14.31
N CYS A 639 -28.49 -10.27 -13.32
CA CYS A 639 -29.50 -11.32 -13.44
C CYS A 639 -30.66 -10.93 -14.38
N GLN A 640 -31.16 -9.69 -14.29
CA GLN A 640 -32.32 -9.24 -15.08
C GLN A 640 -31.96 -8.91 -16.53
N ASP A 641 -30.89 -8.15 -16.76
CA ASP A 641 -30.55 -7.60 -18.08
C ASP A 641 -29.62 -8.50 -18.90
N HIS A 642 -28.89 -9.41 -18.24
CA HIS A 642 -27.86 -10.26 -18.86
C HIS A 642 -28.06 -11.77 -18.61
N GLY A 643 -29.09 -12.16 -17.85
CA GLY A 643 -29.45 -13.56 -17.63
C GLY A 643 -28.44 -14.39 -16.85
N LEU A 644 -27.52 -13.76 -16.11
CA LEU A 644 -26.56 -14.46 -15.27
C LEU A 644 -27.23 -15.03 -14.01
N THR A 645 -26.78 -16.18 -13.52
CA THR A 645 -27.25 -16.72 -12.24
C THR A 645 -26.55 -16.04 -11.05
N PRO A 646 -27.14 -16.05 -9.84
CA PRO A 646 -26.45 -15.60 -8.63
C PRO A 646 -25.10 -16.30 -8.43
N ASP A 647 -25.02 -17.62 -8.70
CA ASP A 647 -23.78 -18.38 -8.58
C ASP A 647 -22.69 -17.90 -9.55
N GLN A 648 -23.06 -17.49 -10.77
CA GLN A 648 -22.13 -16.89 -11.73
C GLN A 648 -21.65 -15.51 -11.26
N VAL A 649 -22.53 -14.70 -10.67
CA VAL A 649 -22.16 -13.39 -10.08
C VAL A 649 -21.22 -13.60 -8.88
N VAL A 650 -21.47 -14.60 -8.02
CA VAL A 650 -20.59 -14.98 -6.90
C VAL A 650 -19.23 -15.46 -7.42
N ALA A 651 -19.18 -16.32 -8.45
CA ALA A 651 -17.94 -16.81 -9.03
C ALA A 651 -17.08 -15.65 -9.58
N ILE A 652 -17.67 -14.67 -10.25
CA ILE A 652 -16.95 -13.48 -10.74
C ILE A 652 -16.45 -12.60 -9.57
N ALA A 653 -17.21 -12.56 -8.48
CA ALA A 653 -16.93 -11.70 -7.32
C ALA A 653 -15.93 -12.29 -6.31
N SER A 654 -15.74 -13.61 -6.29
CA SER A 654 -14.95 -14.34 -5.27
C SER A 654 -13.46 -14.44 -5.60
N HIS A 655 -12.90 -13.38 -6.19
CA HIS A 655 -11.48 -13.24 -6.52
C HIS A 655 -11.01 -11.81 -6.25
N ASP A 656 -9.69 -11.63 -6.10
CA ASP A 656 -9.07 -10.32 -6.00
C ASP A 656 -9.46 -9.42 -7.18
N GLY A 657 -10.02 -8.26 -6.86
CA GLY A 657 -10.57 -7.35 -7.86
C GLY A 657 -11.96 -7.72 -8.39
N GLY A 658 -12.73 -8.58 -7.71
CA GLY A 658 -14.09 -8.99 -8.11
C GLY A 658 -15.03 -7.84 -8.48
N LYS A 659 -14.96 -6.68 -7.80
CA LYS A 659 -15.65 -5.44 -8.24
C LYS A 659 -15.35 -5.08 -9.70
N GLN A 660 -14.06 -5.04 -10.03
CA GLN A 660 -13.57 -4.66 -11.35
C GLN A 660 -13.99 -5.68 -12.40
N ALA A 661 -14.01 -6.97 -12.07
CA ALA A 661 -14.53 -8.02 -12.93
C ALA A 661 -16.04 -7.82 -13.20
N LEU A 662 -16.86 -7.65 -12.16
CA LEU A 662 -18.31 -7.40 -12.29
C LEU A 662 -18.65 -6.15 -13.11
N GLU A 663 -18.01 -5.01 -12.83
CA GLU A 663 -18.20 -3.76 -13.59
C GLU A 663 -17.78 -3.93 -15.07
N THR A 664 -16.79 -4.79 -15.33
CA THR A 664 -16.34 -5.09 -16.70
C THR A 664 -17.26 -6.08 -17.40
N VAL A 665 -17.80 -7.08 -16.71
CA VAL A 665 -18.83 -8.00 -17.25
C VAL A 665 -20.07 -7.22 -17.64
N GLN A 666 -20.59 -6.34 -16.77
CA GLN A 666 -21.74 -5.49 -17.10
C GLN A 666 -21.51 -4.66 -18.39
N ARG A 667 -20.29 -4.11 -18.56
CA ARG A 667 -19.95 -3.28 -19.73
C ARG A 667 -19.69 -4.10 -21.00
N LEU A 668 -19.02 -5.24 -20.89
CA LEU A 668 -18.47 -5.98 -22.04
C LEU A 668 -19.24 -7.23 -22.43
N LEU A 669 -20.05 -7.84 -21.55
CA LEU A 669 -20.83 -9.04 -21.89
C LEU A 669 -21.71 -8.82 -23.14
N PRO A 670 -22.49 -7.72 -23.27
CA PRO A 670 -23.28 -7.49 -24.48
C PRO A 670 -22.41 -7.41 -25.76
N VAL A 671 -21.27 -6.73 -25.68
CA VAL A 671 -20.34 -6.53 -26.80
C VAL A 671 -19.67 -7.85 -27.21
N LEU A 672 -19.14 -8.59 -26.25
CA LEU A 672 -18.48 -9.89 -26.47
C LEU A 672 -19.44 -10.93 -27.06
N CYS A 673 -20.70 -10.93 -26.61
CA CYS A 673 -21.73 -11.82 -27.15
C CYS A 673 -22.18 -11.43 -28.57
N GLN A 674 -22.41 -10.13 -28.84
CA GLN A 674 -22.93 -9.66 -30.12
C GLN A 674 -21.86 -9.60 -31.22
N ASP A 675 -20.69 -9.05 -30.92
CA ASP A 675 -19.66 -8.75 -31.93
C ASP A 675 -18.64 -9.90 -32.11
N HIS A 676 -18.51 -10.79 -31.13
CA HIS A 676 -17.51 -11.87 -31.13
C HIS A 676 -18.10 -13.28 -30.93
N GLY A 677 -19.43 -13.40 -30.79
CA GLY A 677 -20.12 -14.70 -30.72
C GLY A 677 -19.86 -15.50 -29.44
N LEU A 678 -19.28 -14.89 -28.40
CA LEU A 678 -19.01 -15.55 -27.13
C LEU A 678 -20.31 -15.82 -26.36
N THR A 679 -20.39 -16.96 -25.68
CA THR A 679 -21.52 -17.24 -24.78
C THR A 679 -21.34 -16.55 -23.42
N PRO A 680 -22.43 -16.24 -22.68
CA PRO A 680 -22.33 -15.73 -21.31
C PRO A 680 -21.48 -16.63 -20.41
N ASN A 681 -21.55 -17.95 -20.57
CA ASN A 681 -20.74 -18.90 -19.80
C ASN A 681 -19.24 -18.76 -20.08
N GLN A 682 -18.83 -18.47 -21.32
CA GLN A 682 -17.44 -18.19 -21.66
C GLN A 682 -16.98 -16.84 -21.10
N VAL A 683 -17.84 -15.81 -21.13
CA VAL A 683 -17.56 -14.51 -20.49
C VAL A 683 -17.39 -14.67 -18.98
N VAL A 684 -18.24 -15.46 -18.32
CA VAL A 684 -18.12 -15.82 -16.89
C VAL A 684 -16.82 -16.58 -16.63
N ALA A 685 -16.46 -17.59 -17.44
CA ALA A 685 -15.22 -18.34 -17.26
C ALA A 685 -13.95 -17.47 -17.35
N ILE A 686 -13.93 -16.49 -18.25
CA ILE A 686 -12.84 -15.50 -18.35
C ILE A 686 -12.83 -14.56 -17.13
N ALA A 687 -14.01 -14.19 -16.62
CA ALA A 687 -14.16 -13.21 -15.54
C ALA A 687 -13.89 -13.78 -14.14
N SER A 688 -14.17 -15.06 -13.91
CA SER A 688 -14.01 -15.78 -12.62
C SER A 688 -12.58 -16.27 -12.39
N ASN A 689 -11.62 -15.34 -12.47
CA ASN A 689 -10.18 -15.56 -12.23
C ASN A 689 -9.55 -14.25 -11.71
N ILE A 690 -8.37 -14.33 -11.09
CA ILE A 690 -7.63 -13.14 -10.66
C ILE A 690 -7.25 -12.30 -11.88
N GLY A 691 -7.70 -11.05 -11.88
CA GLY A 691 -7.54 -10.14 -13.00
C GLY A 691 -8.55 -10.32 -14.14
N GLY A 692 -9.70 -10.96 -13.92
CA GLY A 692 -10.75 -11.19 -14.93
C GLY A 692 -11.13 -9.96 -15.78
N LYS A 693 -11.17 -8.75 -15.20
CA LYS A 693 -11.30 -7.47 -15.95
C LYS A 693 -10.27 -7.37 -17.08
N GLN A 694 -9.00 -7.57 -16.75
CA GLN A 694 -7.88 -7.44 -17.68
C GLN A 694 -7.95 -8.52 -18.75
N ALA A 695 -8.37 -9.73 -18.41
CA ALA A 695 -8.59 -10.80 -19.38
C ALA A 695 -9.71 -10.42 -20.37
N LEU A 696 -10.89 -9.97 -19.90
CA LEU A 696 -12.01 -9.53 -20.76
C LEU A 696 -11.64 -8.37 -21.70
N GLU A 697 -11.00 -7.32 -21.17
CA GLU A 697 -10.52 -6.17 -21.98
C GLU A 697 -9.49 -6.61 -23.05
N THR A 698 -8.68 -7.63 -22.73
CA THR A 698 -7.70 -8.18 -23.66
C THR A 698 -8.34 -9.09 -24.71
N VAL A 699 -9.35 -9.89 -24.34
CA VAL A 699 -10.14 -10.71 -25.26
C VAL A 699 -10.84 -9.82 -26.28
N GLN A 700 -11.53 -8.76 -25.85
CA GLN A 700 -12.18 -7.80 -26.75
C GLN A 700 -11.18 -7.21 -27.78
N ARG A 701 -9.97 -6.88 -27.33
CA ARG A 701 -8.93 -6.28 -28.19
C ARG A 701 -8.24 -7.29 -29.12
N LEU A 702 -7.96 -8.50 -28.63
CA LEU A 702 -7.06 -9.45 -29.31
C LEU A 702 -7.78 -10.62 -29.99
N LEU A 703 -9.01 -10.98 -29.62
CA LEU A 703 -9.76 -12.08 -30.26
C LEU A 703 -9.83 -11.89 -31.79
N PRO A 704 -10.22 -10.71 -32.34
CA PRO A 704 -10.24 -10.52 -33.79
C PRO A 704 -8.85 -10.71 -34.44
N VAL A 705 -7.79 -10.26 -33.78
CA VAL A 705 -6.41 -10.36 -34.30
C VAL A 705 -5.92 -11.81 -34.27
N LEU A 706 -6.15 -12.53 -33.18
CA LEU A 706 -5.75 -13.93 -33.01
C LEU A 706 -6.49 -14.85 -33.99
N CYS A 707 -7.79 -14.63 -34.21
CA CYS A 707 -8.56 -15.38 -35.20
C CYS A 707 -8.12 -15.07 -36.64
N GLN A 708 -7.99 -13.79 -37.01
CA GLN A 708 -7.71 -13.40 -38.40
C GLN A 708 -6.25 -13.61 -38.82
N ALA A 709 -5.28 -13.31 -37.96
CA ALA A 709 -3.85 -13.36 -38.30
C ALA A 709 -3.15 -14.67 -37.90
N HIS A 710 -3.72 -15.42 -36.94
CA HIS A 710 -3.09 -16.64 -36.40
C HIS A 710 -3.99 -17.89 -36.47
N GLY A 711 -5.22 -17.76 -36.98
CA GLY A 711 -6.11 -18.90 -37.24
C GLY A 711 -6.68 -19.58 -35.99
N LEU A 712 -6.57 -18.96 -34.82
CA LEU A 712 -7.12 -19.50 -33.57
C LEU A 712 -8.65 -19.41 -33.56
N THR A 713 -9.32 -20.38 -32.92
CA THR A 713 -10.77 -20.31 -32.72
C THR A 713 -11.13 -19.44 -31.51
N PRO A 714 -12.37 -18.90 -31.43
CA PRO A 714 -12.85 -18.21 -30.23
C PRO A 714 -12.71 -19.08 -28.97
N ASP A 715 -13.00 -20.38 -29.06
CA ASP A 715 -12.89 -21.31 -27.93
C ASP A 715 -11.44 -21.48 -27.44
N GLN A 716 -10.46 -21.50 -28.36
CA GLN A 716 -9.04 -21.50 -28.00
C GLN A 716 -8.62 -20.18 -27.31
N VAL A 717 -9.13 -19.04 -27.78
CA VAL A 717 -8.91 -17.73 -27.13
C VAL A 717 -9.53 -17.70 -25.73
N VAL A 718 -10.72 -18.28 -25.54
CA VAL A 718 -11.37 -18.42 -24.23
C VAL A 718 -10.55 -19.33 -23.31
N ALA A 719 -10.05 -20.48 -23.80
CA ALA A 719 -9.24 -21.40 -23.00
C ALA A 719 -7.96 -20.73 -22.48
N ILE A 720 -7.28 -19.94 -23.31
CA ILE A 720 -6.09 -19.15 -22.89
C ILE A 720 -6.46 -18.07 -21.86
N ALA A 721 -7.65 -17.48 -21.99
CA ALA A 721 -8.10 -16.36 -21.17
C ALA A 721 -8.70 -16.76 -19.81
N SER A 722 -9.19 -17.99 -19.66
CA SER A 722 -9.96 -18.46 -18.49
C SER A 722 -9.09 -18.97 -17.33
N HIS A 723 -7.96 -18.30 -17.10
CA HIS A 723 -6.98 -18.60 -16.05
C HIS A 723 -6.38 -17.32 -15.47
N ASP A 724 -5.82 -17.40 -14.26
CA ASP A 724 -5.05 -16.33 -13.64
C ASP A 724 -3.95 -15.82 -14.57
N GLY A 725 -3.98 -14.51 -14.86
CA GLY A 725 -3.07 -13.89 -15.81
C GLY A 725 -3.43 -14.08 -17.29
N GLY A 726 -4.66 -14.46 -17.65
CA GLY A 726 -5.12 -14.69 -19.03
C GLY A 726 -4.76 -13.55 -20.02
N LYS A 727 -4.80 -12.28 -19.60
CA LYS A 727 -4.27 -11.14 -20.38
C LYS A 727 -2.82 -11.36 -20.83
N GLN A 728 -1.96 -11.72 -19.88
CA GLN A 728 -0.53 -11.92 -20.10
C GLN A 728 -0.28 -13.13 -21.01
N ALA A 729 -1.09 -14.18 -20.88
CA ALA A 729 -1.04 -15.32 -21.79
C ALA A 729 -1.42 -14.91 -23.22
N LEU A 730 -2.54 -14.22 -23.44
CA LEU A 730 -2.98 -13.75 -24.76
C LEU A 730 -1.97 -12.80 -25.45
N GLU A 731 -1.46 -11.79 -24.72
CA GLU A 731 -0.43 -10.87 -25.23
C GLU A 731 0.87 -11.62 -25.60
N THR A 732 1.19 -12.69 -24.86
CA THR A 732 2.36 -13.53 -25.14
C THR A 732 2.13 -14.47 -26.33
N VAL A 733 0.95 -15.05 -26.47
CA VAL A 733 0.56 -15.86 -27.64
C VAL A 733 0.63 -15.03 -28.91
N GLN A 734 0.07 -13.82 -28.92
CA GLN A 734 0.15 -12.91 -30.08
C GLN A 734 1.61 -12.65 -30.52
N ARG A 735 2.51 -12.47 -29.56
CA ARG A 735 3.93 -12.20 -29.82
C ARG A 735 4.73 -13.45 -30.22
N LEU A 736 4.48 -14.58 -29.56
CA LEU A 736 5.35 -15.77 -29.64
C LEU A 736 4.82 -16.88 -30.55
N LEU A 737 3.52 -16.97 -30.83
CA LEU A 737 2.97 -18.01 -31.72
C LEU A 737 3.68 -18.02 -33.09
N PRO A 738 3.88 -16.89 -33.80
CA PRO A 738 4.61 -16.90 -35.06
C PRO A 738 6.05 -17.42 -34.92
N VAL A 739 6.74 -17.03 -33.84
CA VAL A 739 8.14 -17.41 -33.57
C VAL A 739 8.26 -18.89 -33.24
N LEU A 740 7.37 -19.42 -32.40
CA LEU A 740 7.32 -20.82 -31.99
C LEU A 740 6.97 -21.75 -33.17
N CYS A 741 6.02 -21.35 -34.01
CA CYS A 741 5.68 -22.13 -35.20
C CYS A 741 6.80 -22.10 -36.26
N GLN A 742 7.36 -20.92 -36.58
CA GLN A 742 8.33 -20.77 -37.67
C GLN A 742 9.73 -21.28 -37.31
N ASN A 743 10.21 -20.99 -36.10
CA ASN A 743 11.60 -21.27 -35.71
C ASN A 743 11.76 -22.57 -34.91
N HIS A 744 10.69 -23.05 -34.27
CA HIS A 744 10.73 -24.20 -33.36
C HIS A 744 9.79 -25.35 -33.78
N GLY A 745 9.04 -25.19 -34.88
CA GLY A 745 8.21 -26.25 -35.48
C GLY A 745 6.97 -26.64 -34.67
N LEU A 746 6.57 -25.86 -33.66
CA LEU A 746 5.38 -26.14 -32.86
C LEU A 746 4.09 -25.84 -33.64
N THR A 747 3.02 -26.61 -33.40
CA THR A 747 1.71 -26.30 -33.98
C THR A 747 1.01 -25.19 -33.19
N PRO A 748 0.03 -24.46 -33.78
CA PRO A 748 -0.80 -23.52 -33.04
C PRO A 748 -1.49 -24.17 -31.83
N ASP A 749 -1.99 -25.39 -31.98
CA ASP A 749 -2.66 -26.13 -30.90
C ASP A 749 -1.72 -26.50 -29.75
N GLN A 750 -0.44 -26.82 -30.04
CA GLN A 750 0.60 -26.99 -29.01
C GLN A 750 0.89 -25.67 -28.28
N VAL A 751 0.90 -24.54 -28.98
CA VAL A 751 1.06 -23.21 -28.36
C VAL A 751 -0.15 -22.86 -27.49
N VAL A 752 -1.37 -23.17 -27.92
CA VAL A 752 -2.61 -23.01 -27.15
C VAL A 752 -2.59 -23.88 -25.88
N ALA A 753 -2.14 -25.14 -25.97
CA ALA A 753 -2.04 -26.05 -24.83
C ALA A 753 -1.10 -25.53 -23.73
N ILE A 754 0.07 -25.01 -24.12
CA ILE A 754 1.03 -24.39 -23.19
C ILE A 754 0.44 -23.11 -22.56
N ALA A 755 -0.33 -22.35 -23.33
CA ALA A 755 -0.91 -21.07 -22.90
C ALA A 755 -2.16 -21.20 -22.02
N SER A 756 -2.94 -22.28 -22.19
CA SER A 756 -4.22 -22.53 -21.49
C SER A 756 -4.01 -23.17 -20.11
N ASN A 757 -3.17 -22.53 -19.30
CA ASN A 757 -2.81 -22.94 -17.95
C ASN A 757 -2.45 -21.71 -17.11
N GLY A 758 -2.62 -21.79 -15.78
CA GLY A 758 -2.10 -20.79 -14.85
C GLY A 758 -0.59 -20.58 -15.06
N GLY A 759 -0.20 -19.34 -15.36
CA GLY A 759 1.18 -19.00 -15.73
C GLY A 759 1.58 -19.22 -17.19
N GLY A 760 0.63 -19.41 -18.12
CA GLY A 760 0.89 -19.71 -19.55
C GLY A 760 1.92 -18.80 -20.25
N LYS A 761 1.96 -17.49 -19.93
CA LYS A 761 3.03 -16.58 -20.39
C LYS A 761 4.43 -17.10 -20.04
N GLN A 762 4.62 -17.46 -18.78
CA GLN A 762 5.91 -17.92 -18.25
C GLN A 762 6.30 -19.25 -18.90
N ALA A 763 5.33 -20.14 -19.14
CA ALA A 763 5.57 -21.39 -19.84
C ALA A 763 6.01 -21.14 -21.30
N LEU A 764 5.32 -20.28 -22.06
CA LEU A 764 5.68 -19.93 -23.44
C LEU A 764 7.07 -19.28 -23.56
N GLU A 765 7.39 -18.30 -22.72
CA GLU A 765 8.73 -17.66 -22.71
C GLU A 765 9.82 -18.66 -22.34
N THR A 766 9.53 -19.60 -21.44
CA THR A 766 10.46 -20.68 -21.04
C THR A 766 10.65 -21.71 -22.15
N VAL A 767 9.58 -22.09 -22.87
CA VAL A 767 9.66 -22.98 -24.05
C VAL A 767 10.49 -22.33 -25.16
N GLN A 768 10.24 -21.06 -25.50
CA GLN A 768 11.03 -20.33 -26.49
C GLN A 768 12.54 -20.35 -26.16
N ARG A 769 12.88 -20.17 -24.87
CA ARG A 769 14.28 -20.14 -24.40
C ARG A 769 14.93 -21.52 -24.31
N LEU A 770 14.20 -22.54 -23.81
CA LEU A 770 14.78 -23.84 -23.43
C LEU A 770 14.55 -24.96 -24.43
N LEU A 771 13.57 -24.87 -25.35
CA LEU A 771 13.31 -25.91 -26.35
C LEU A 771 14.54 -26.20 -27.23
N PRO A 772 15.30 -25.20 -27.74
CA PRO A 772 16.53 -25.48 -28.48
C PRO A 772 17.56 -26.27 -27.67
N VAL A 773 17.80 -25.88 -26.41
CA VAL A 773 18.77 -26.51 -25.50
C VAL A 773 18.36 -27.95 -25.17
N LEU A 774 17.10 -28.15 -24.78
CA LEU A 774 16.56 -29.47 -24.45
C LEU A 774 16.59 -30.44 -25.63
N CYS A 775 16.34 -29.95 -26.85
CA CYS A 775 16.37 -30.78 -28.05
C CYS A 775 17.79 -31.04 -28.58
N GLN A 776 18.67 -30.03 -28.60
CA GLN A 776 20.01 -30.14 -29.19
C GLN A 776 21.03 -30.74 -28.23
N ASP A 777 21.06 -30.30 -26.98
CA ASP A 777 22.11 -30.68 -26.01
C ASP A 777 21.71 -31.88 -25.16
N HIS A 778 20.40 -32.16 -25.03
CA HIS A 778 19.87 -33.21 -24.16
C HIS A 778 18.97 -34.24 -24.86
N GLY A 779 18.69 -34.08 -26.16
CA GLY A 779 18.01 -35.10 -26.97
C GLY A 779 16.53 -35.34 -26.63
N LEU A 780 15.84 -34.39 -26.01
CA LEU A 780 14.37 -34.42 -25.88
C LEU A 780 13.71 -34.08 -27.22
N THR A 781 12.51 -34.59 -27.46
CA THR A 781 11.69 -34.19 -28.62
C THR A 781 10.86 -32.93 -28.30
N PRO A 782 10.48 -32.12 -29.31
CA PRO A 782 9.58 -30.98 -29.11
C PRO A 782 8.27 -31.38 -28.42
N ASP A 783 7.66 -32.50 -28.80
CA ASP A 783 6.42 -33.00 -28.19
C ASP A 783 6.58 -33.32 -26.69
N GLN A 784 7.73 -33.84 -26.27
CA GLN A 784 8.04 -34.05 -24.85
C GLN A 784 8.13 -32.71 -24.10
N VAL A 785 8.81 -31.72 -24.69
CA VAL A 785 8.91 -30.36 -24.12
C VAL A 785 7.53 -29.70 -24.00
N VAL A 786 6.68 -29.84 -25.01
CA VAL A 786 5.28 -29.36 -25.00
C VAL A 786 4.46 -30.06 -23.92
N ALA A 787 4.55 -31.39 -23.80
CA ALA A 787 3.76 -32.16 -22.82
C ALA A 787 4.12 -31.79 -21.36
N ILE A 788 5.40 -31.48 -21.09
CA ILE A 788 5.85 -30.94 -19.79
C ILE A 788 5.27 -29.54 -19.58
N ALA A 789 5.39 -28.66 -20.58
CA ALA A 789 5.00 -27.26 -20.50
C ALA A 789 3.48 -27.03 -20.41
N SER A 790 2.67 -27.94 -20.95
CA SER A 790 1.20 -27.88 -20.99
C SER A 790 0.53 -28.30 -19.68
N ASN A 791 1.09 -27.87 -18.55
CA ASN A 791 0.55 -28.05 -17.21
C ASN A 791 0.75 -26.76 -16.40
N GLY A 792 -0.10 -26.53 -15.40
CA GLY A 792 0.16 -25.53 -14.35
C GLY A 792 1.55 -25.71 -13.76
N GLY A 793 2.35 -24.63 -13.74
CA GLY A 793 3.75 -24.68 -13.32
C GLY A 793 4.75 -25.17 -14.38
N GLY A 794 4.38 -25.27 -15.67
CA GLY A 794 5.22 -25.78 -16.75
C GLY A 794 6.63 -25.17 -16.85
N LYS A 795 6.79 -23.87 -16.56
CA LYS A 795 8.12 -23.22 -16.43
C LYS A 795 9.00 -23.92 -15.40
N GLN A 796 8.48 -24.14 -14.19
CA GLN A 796 9.22 -24.72 -13.07
C GLN A 796 9.60 -26.18 -13.36
N ALA A 797 8.73 -26.92 -14.06
CA ALA A 797 9.03 -28.28 -14.51
C ALA A 797 10.17 -28.29 -15.55
N LEU A 798 10.11 -27.44 -16.58
CA LEU A 798 11.19 -27.32 -17.58
C LEU A 798 12.52 -26.87 -16.97
N GLU A 799 12.52 -25.85 -16.11
CA GLU A 799 13.72 -25.36 -15.44
C GLU A 799 14.32 -26.43 -14.51
N SER A 800 13.51 -27.21 -13.80
CA SER A 800 13.98 -28.35 -12.99
C SER A 800 14.57 -29.48 -13.85
N ILE A 801 14.03 -29.74 -15.05
CA ILE A 801 14.57 -30.74 -15.98
C ILE A 801 15.92 -30.27 -16.55
N VAL A 802 16.03 -29.03 -17.02
CA VAL A 802 17.31 -28.48 -17.50
C VAL A 802 18.36 -28.51 -16.39
N ALA A 803 17.99 -28.14 -15.16
CA ALA A 803 18.90 -28.22 -14.02
C ALA A 803 19.39 -29.66 -13.76
N GLN A 804 18.49 -30.64 -13.80
CA GLN A 804 18.83 -32.06 -13.62
C GLN A 804 19.70 -32.60 -14.76
N LEU A 805 19.43 -32.23 -16.02
CA LEU A 805 20.21 -32.70 -17.18
C LEU A 805 21.59 -32.01 -17.26
N SER A 806 21.71 -30.79 -16.73
CA SER A 806 22.97 -30.04 -16.65
C SER A 806 23.85 -30.48 -15.47
N ARG A 807 23.24 -30.81 -14.32
CA ARG A 807 23.90 -31.24 -13.08
C ARG A 807 23.03 -32.29 -12.39
N PRO A 808 23.22 -33.58 -12.69
CA PRO A 808 22.31 -34.61 -12.22
C PRO A 808 22.43 -34.86 -10.72
N ASP A 809 21.31 -34.68 -10.00
CA ASP A 809 21.15 -35.17 -8.63
C ASP A 809 21.29 -36.71 -8.61
N PRO A 810 22.07 -37.31 -7.68
CA PRO A 810 22.29 -38.76 -7.62
C PRO A 810 21.00 -39.61 -7.57
N ALA A 811 19.91 -39.10 -6.97
CA ALA A 811 18.64 -39.83 -6.88
C ALA A 811 17.90 -39.90 -8.23
N LEU A 812 18.11 -38.91 -9.11
CA LEU A 812 17.51 -38.82 -10.44
C LEU A 812 18.46 -39.22 -11.57
N ALA A 813 19.78 -39.29 -11.31
CA ALA A 813 20.82 -39.66 -12.29
C ALA A 813 20.66 -41.08 -12.87
N ALA A 814 19.94 -41.96 -12.16
CA ALA A 814 19.66 -43.33 -12.58
C ALA A 814 18.44 -43.49 -13.52
N LEU A 815 17.71 -42.40 -13.79
CA LEU A 815 16.54 -42.39 -14.68
C LEU A 815 16.93 -42.00 -16.11
N THR A 816 16.30 -42.62 -17.11
CA THR A 816 16.44 -42.16 -18.50
C THR A 816 15.63 -40.89 -18.74
N ASN A 817 15.93 -40.15 -19.81
CA ASN A 817 15.18 -38.96 -20.21
C ASN A 817 13.67 -39.23 -20.30
N ASP A 818 13.24 -40.37 -20.85
CA ASP A 818 11.81 -40.72 -20.93
C ASP A 818 11.15 -40.90 -19.56
N HIS A 819 11.87 -41.42 -18.56
CA HIS A 819 11.37 -41.50 -17.19
C HIS A 819 11.28 -40.11 -16.52
N LEU A 820 12.28 -39.25 -16.75
CA LEU A 820 12.29 -37.87 -16.24
C LEU A 820 11.15 -37.04 -16.86
N VAL A 821 10.94 -37.16 -18.17
CA VAL A 821 9.82 -36.54 -18.89
C VAL A 821 8.49 -37.10 -18.39
N ALA A 822 8.35 -38.43 -18.25
CA ALA A 822 7.13 -39.03 -17.73
C ALA A 822 6.80 -38.51 -16.31
N LEU A 823 7.76 -38.49 -15.38
CA LEU A 823 7.56 -37.95 -14.03
C LEU A 823 7.15 -36.47 -14.05
N ALA A 824 7.76 -35.66 -14.90
CA ALA A 824 7.42 -34.25 -15.04
C ALA A 824 6.04 -34.03 -15.67
N CYS A 825 5.66 -34.81 -16.69
CA CYS A 825 4.32 -34.79 -17.26
C CYS A 825 3.26 -35.31 -16.26
N LEU A 826 3.60 -36.28 -15.41
CA LEU A 826 2.68 -36.83 -14.42
C LEU A 826 2.41 -35.86 -13.27
N GLY A 827 3.47 -35.35 -12.64
CA GLY A 827 3.40 -34.62 -11.37
C GLY A 827 4.22 -33.33 -11.28
N GLY A 828 4.73 -32.82 -12.40
CA GLY A 828 5.46 -31.55 -12.48
C GLY A 828 6.73 -31.51 -11.61
N ARG A 829 7.10 -30.29 -11.18
CA ARG A 829 8.19 -30.09 -10.22
C ARG A 829 7.97 -30.82 -8.88
N PRO A 830 6.76 -30.87 -8.28
CA PRO A 830 6.53 -31.63 -7.04
C PRO A 830 6.95 -33.09 -7.10
N ALA A 831 6.70 -33.80 -8.22
CA ALA A 831 7.17 -35.18 -8.39
C ALA A 831 8.70 -35.27 -8.46
N LEU A 832 9.35 -34.40 -9.25
CA LEU A 832 10.81 -34.36 -9.36
C LEU A 832 11.48 -34.07 -8.00
N ASP A 833 10.98 -33.09 -7.26
CA ASP A 833 11.52 -32.72 -5.95
C ASP A 833 11.19 -33.76 -4.86
N ALA A 834 10.09 -34.52 -4.98
CA ALA A 834 9.78 -35.64 -4.08
C ALA A 834 10.76 -36.82 -4.25
N VAL A 835 11.24 -37.08 -5.48
CA VAL A 835 12.28 -38.10 -5.74
C VAL A 835 13.63 -37.64 -5.20
N LYS A 836 14.06 -36.39 -5.46
CA LYS A 836 15.31 -35.82 -4.90
C LYS A 836 15.34 -35.89 -3.36
N LYS A 837 14.20 -35.61 -2.71
CA LYS A 837 14.08 -35.59 -1.24
C LYS A 837 13.92 -36.97 -0.59
N GLY A 838 13.88 -38.06 -1.36
CA GLY A 838 13.89 -39.43 -0.85
C GLY A 838 12.74 -39.76 0.10
N LEU A 839 11.53 -39.96 -0.44
CA LEU A 839 10.31 -40.26 0.33
C LEU A 839 10.52 -41.38 1.40
N PRO A 840 9.92 -41.26 2.61
CA PRO A 840 10.51 -41.81 3.86
C PRO A 840 10.70 -43.33 3.96
N HIS A 841 10.13 -44.12 3.05
CA HIS A 841 10.17 -45.60 3.09
C HIS A 841 10.65 -46.24 1.76
N ALA A 842 11.23 -45.47 0.84
CA ALA A 842 11.78 -46.00 -0.42
C ALA A 842 12.74 -47.22 -0.26
N PRO A 843 13.63 -47.30 0.76
CA PRO A 843 14.53 -48.45 0.92
C PRO A 843 13.80 -49.79 1.18
N GLU A 844 12.65 -49.75 1.85
CA GLU A 844 11.89 -50.95 2.23
C GLU A 844 11.06 -51.47 1.05
N LEU A 845 10.69 -50.55 0.15
CA LEU A 845 10.05 -50.82 -1.14
C LEU A 845 11.03 -51.53 -2.09
N ILE A 846 12.26 -50.99 -2.22
CA ILE A 846 13.36 -51.56 -3.01
C ILE A 846 13.72 -52.98 -2.54
N ARG A 847 13.65 -53.26 -1.22
CA ARG A 847 13.85 -54.62 -0.68
C ARG A 847 12.76 -55.62 -1.06
N ARG A 848 11.50 -55.20 -1.22
CA ARG A 848 10.40 -56.11 -1.62
C ARG A 848 10.47 -56.48 -3.10
N ILE A 849 10.83 -55.52 -3.96
CA ILE A 849 10.97 -55.72 -5.42
C ILE A 849 12.03 -56.80 -5.72
N ASN A 850 13.17 -56.75 -5.05
CA ASN A 850 14.31 -57.66 -5.27
C ASN A 850 14.09 -59.14 -4.83
N ARG A 851 12.86 -59.54 -4.50
CA ARG A 851 12.49 -60.95 -4.27
C ARG A 851 11.65 -61.59 -5.38
N ARG A 852 11.23 -60.88 -6.44
CA ARG A 852 10.34 -61.45 -7.48
C ARG A 852 10.50 -60.90 -8.92
N ILE A 853 11.70 -60.92 -9.53
CA ILE A 853 11.80 -60.83 -11.01
C ILE A 853 12.91 -61.76 -11.56
N PRO A 854 12.57 -62.76 -12.40
CA PRO A 854 13.43 -63.25 -13.48
C PRO A 854 13.20 -62.41 -14.75
N GLU A 855 14.27 -62.20 -15.52
CA GLU A 855 14.36 -61.31 -16.68
C GLU A 855 13.23 -61.46 -17.72
N ARG A 856 12.49 -60.37 -18.04
CA ARG A 856 11.73 -60.25 -19.29
C ARG A 856 11.61 -58.83 -19.87
N THR A 857 12.21 -58.70 -21.05
CA THR A 857 11.74 -57.97 -22.26
C THR A 857 11.74 -56.43 -22.32
N SER A 858 12.40 -55.97 -23.39
CA SER A 858 12.50 -54.62 -23.96
C SER A 858 11.20 -54.00 -24.50
N HIS A 859 10.02 -54.51 -24.14
CA HIS A 859 8.74 -53.97 -24.60
C HIS A 859 8.18 -52.83 -23.73
N ARG A 860 8.74 -52.59 -22.52
CA ARG A 860 8.16 -51.65 -21.54
C ARG A 860 8.60 -50.19 -21.66
N VAL A 861 9.79 -49.89 -22.21
CA VAL A 861 10.22 -48.50 -22.48
C VAL A 861 9.27 -47.82 -23.47
N ALA A 862 8.68 -48.59 -24.39
CA ALA A 862 7.64 -48.10 -25.28
C ALA A 862 6.39 -47.61 -24.52
N ASP A 863 6.07 -48.15 -23.35
CA ASP A 863 4.86 -47.82 -22.58
C ASP A 863 4.94 -46.40 -21.98
N LEU A 864 6.08 -46.01 -21.41
CA LEU A 864 6.32 -44.65 -20.89
C LEU A 864 6.30 -43.59 -22.00
N ALA A 865 6.94 -43.88 -23.13
CA ALA A 865 6.90 -43.00 -24.29
C ALA A 865 5.49 -42.92 -24.91
N HIS A 866 4.68 -43.99 -24.83
CA HIS A 866 3.26 -43.94 -25.18
C HIS A 866 2.46 -43.08 -24.20
N VAL A 867 2.67 -43.21 -22.89
CA VAL A 867 2.00 -42.37 -21.87
C VAL A 867 2.25 -40.88 -22.11
N VAL A 868 3.50 -40.47 -22.37
CA VAL A 868 3.82 -39.07 -22.67
C VAL A 868 3.15 -38.61 -23.97
N ARG A 869 3.11 -39.46 -25.02
CA ARG A 869 2.39 -39.15 -26.26
C ARG A 869 0.87 -39.04 -26.09
N VAL A 870 0.26 -39.91 -25.28
CA VAL A 870 -1.19 -39.89 -25.00
C VAL A 870 -1.54 -38.65 -24.17
N LEU A 871 -0.77 -38.32 -23.13
CA LEU A 871 -0.97 -37.10 -22.35
C LEU A 871 -0.79 -35.85 -23.23
N GLY A 872 0.30 -35.77 -24.00
CA GLY A 872 0.56 -34.67 -24.94
C GLY A 872 -0.53 -34.52 -26.00
N PHE A 873 -1.07 -35.62 -26.51
CA PHE A 873 -2.19 -35.62 -27.45
C PHE A 873 -3.47 -35.04 -26.83
N PHE A 874 -3.84 -35.47 -25.62
CA PHE A 874 -5.00 -34.89 -24.92
C PHE A 874 -4.80 -33.41 -24.56
N GLN A 875 -3.60 -33.02 -24.13
CA GLN A 875 -3.26 -31.62 -23.82
C GLN A 875 -3.35 -30.70 -25.04
N SER A 876 -3.02 -31.20 -26.23
CA SER A 876 -3.01 -30.42 -27.49
C SER A 876 -4.18 -30.72 -28.43
N HIS A 877 -5.22 -31.42 -27.96
CA HIS A 877 -6.35 -31.77 -28.81
C HIS A 877 -7.25 -30.56 -29.07
N SER A 878 -7.47 -30.22 -30.35
CA SER A 878 -8.29 -29.08 -30.76
C SER A 878 -9.77 -29.21 -30.32
N HIS A 879 -10.23 -30.44 -30.06
CA HIS A 879 -11.56 -30.76 -29.53
C HIS A 879 -11.46 -31.74 -28.34
N PRO A 880 -11.29 -31.26 -27.08
CA PRO A 880 -11.06 -32.13 -25.93
C PRO A 880 -12.10 -33.24 -25.77
N ALA A 881 -13.40 -32.92 -25.89
CA ALA A 881 -14.49 -33.90 -25.76
C ALA A 881 -14.46 -35.05 -26.79
N GLN A 882 -13.70 -34.94 -27.88
CA GLN A 882 -13.48 -35.99 -28.88
C GLN A 882 -12.14 -36.72 -28.69
N ALA A 883 -11.19 -36.13 -27.94
CA ALA A 883 -9.83 -36.65 -27.73
C ALA A 883 -9.80 -38.10 -27.24
N PHE A 884 -10.80 -38.55 -26.48
CA PHE A 884 -10.87 -39.93 -26.02
C PHE A 884 -11.13 -40.94 -27.14
N ASP A 885 -12.08 -40.64 -28.03
CA ASP A 885 -12.44 -41.52 -29.16
C ASP A 885 -11.40 -41.42 -30.28
N ASP A 886 -10.84 -40.23 -30.49
CA ASP A 886 -9.75 -40.00 -31.44
C ASP A 886 -8.44 -40.65 -30.96
N ALA A 887 -8.13 -40.65 -29.65
CA ALA A 887 -6.97 -41.36 -29.12
C ALA A 887 -7.07 -42.88 -29.28
N MET A 888 -8.26 -43.48 -29.08
CA MET A 888 -8.45 -44.92 -29.36
C MET A 888 -8.12 -45.24 -30.83
N THR A 889 -8.52 -44.36 -31.75
CA THR A 889 -8.29 -44.49 -33.18
C THR A 889 -6.81 -44.27 -33.55
N GLN A 890 -6.19 -43.20 -33.05
CA GLN A 890 -4.83 -42.79 -33.37
C GLN A 890 -3.74 -43.69 -32.76
N PHE A 891 -3.95 -44.17 -31.53
CA PHE A 891 -3.00 -45.06 -30.83
C PHE A 891 -3.36 -46.54 -30.97
N GLY A 892 -4.45 -46.88 -31.68
CA GLY A 892 -4.89 -48.27 -31.89
C GLY A 892 -5.28 -49.00 -30.59
N MET A 893 -5.71 -48.26 -29.57
CA MET A 893 -5.97 -48.78 -28.22
C MET A 893 -7.44 -49.17 -28.07
N SER A 894 -7.69 -50.27 -27.34
CA SER A 894 -9.05 -50.59 -26.89
C SER A 894 -9.49 -49.61 -25.80
N ARG A 895 -10.81 -49.37 -25.69
CA ARG A 895 -11.42 -48.57 -24.61
C ARG A 895 -10.91 -48.97 -23.22
N HIS A 896 -10.81 -50.28 -22.96
CA HIS A 896 -10.28 -50.80 -21.71
C HIS A 896 -8.80 -50.44 -21.52
N GLY A 897 -7.97 -50.60 -22.55
CA GLY A 897 -6.54 -50.25 -22.49
C GLY A 897 -6.30 -48.76 -22.24
N LEU A 898 -7.07 -47.88 -22.87
CA LEU A 898 -6.94 -46.43 -22.69
C LEU A 898 -7.40 -45.98 -21.29
N VAL A 899 -8.52 -46.51 -20.77
CA VAL A 899 -8.96 -46.26 -19.37
C VAL A 899 -7.95 -46.79 -18.36
N GLN A 900 -7.37 -47.97 -18.60
CA GLN A 900 -6.34 -48.55 -17.74
C GLN A 900 -5.05 -47.72 -17.72
N LEU A 901 -4.65 -47.15 -18.87
CA LEU A 901 -3.56 -46.17 -18.95
C LEU A 901 -3.90 -44.91 -18.14
N PHE A 902 -5.10 -44.34 -18.31
CA PHE A 902 -5.51 -43.14 -17.57
C PHE A 902 -5.53 -43.35 -16.06
N ARG A 903 -5.99 -44.52 -15.58
CA ARG A 903 -5.92 -44.88 -14.16
C ARG A 903 -4.47 -44.91 -13.65
N ARG A 904 -3.52 -45.50 -14.39
CA ARG A 904 -2.09 -45.51 -14.00
C ARG A 904 -1.50 -44.10 -13.83
N VAL A 905 -2.09 -43.10 -14.49
CA VAL A 905 -1.63 -41.70 -14.46
C VAL A 905 -2.52 -40.76 -13.63
N GLY A 906 -3.36 -41.29 -12.74
CA GLY A 906 -4.15 -40.50 -11.79
C GLY A 906 -5.40 -39.82 -12.36
N VAL A 907 -5.83 -40.21 -13.56
CA VAL A 907 -7.00 -39.67 -14.27
C VAL A 907 -8.15 -40.69 -14.22
N THR A 908 -9.36 -40.23 -13.92
CA THR A 908 -10.56 -41.08 -13.88
C THR A 908 -11.12 -41.34 -15.28
N GLU A 909 -11.95 -42.38 -15.42
CA GLU A 909 -12.64 -42.67 -16.69
C GLU A 909 -13.57 -41.51 -17.11
N LEU A 910 -14.18 -40.81 -16.15
CA LEU A 910 -15.04 -39.66 -16.43
C LEU A 910 -14.22 -38.48 -16.98
N GLU A 911 -13.15 -38.09 -16.28
CA GLU A 911 -12.27 -37.00 -16.71
C GLU A 911 -11.68 -37.28 -18.10
N ALA A 912 -11.17 -38.49 -18.33
CA ALA A 912 -10.63 -38.90 -19.62
C ALA A 912 -11.69 -38.85 -20.74
N ARG A 913 -12.91 -39.35 -20.50
CA ARG A 913 -14.00 -39.32 -21.51
C ARG A 913 -14.55 -37.93 -21.78
N CYS A 914 -14.43 -37.01 -20.84
CA CYS A 914 -14.72 -35.58 -21.06
C CYS A 914 -13.57 -34.83 -21.75
N GLY A 915 -12.44 -35.50 -22.04
CA GLY A 915 -11.25 -34.85 -22.61
C GLY A 915 -10.42 -34.03 -21.63
N THR A 916 -10.74 -34.12 -20.34
CA THR A 916 -10.17 -33.27 -19.29
C THR A 916 -9.04 -33.98 -18.56
N LEU A 917 -7.92 -33.28 -18.38
CA LEU A 917 -6.79 -33.76 -17.57
C LEU A 917 -6.69 -32.92 -16.29
N PRO A 918 -6.84 -33.53 -15.09
CA PRO A 918 -6.59 -32.86 -13.82
C PRO A 918 -5.17 -32.30 -13.72
N PRO A 919 -4.88 -31.25 -12.93
CA PRO A 919 -3.53 -30.73 -12.75
C PRO A 919 -2.50 -31.80 -12.38
N ALA A 920 -1.27 -31.66 -12.84
CA ALA A 920 -0.20 -32.64 -12.60
C ALA A 920 0.00 -32.95 -11.11
N SER A 921 0.01 -31.92 -10.25
CA SER A 921 0.06 -32.09 -8.78
C SER A 921 -1.08 -32.96 -8.24
N GLN A 922 -2.32 -32.74 -8.70
CA GLN A 922 -3.49 -33.52 -8.29
C GLN A 922 -3.40 -34.97 -8.79
N ARG A 923 -2.95 -35.19 -10.03
CA ARG A 923 -2.68 -36.55 -10.57
C ARG A 923 -1.64 -37.28 -9.70
N TRP A 924 -0.56 -36.60 -9.31
CA TRP A 924 0.48 -37.14 -8.45
C TRP A 924 -0.02 -37.49 -7.04
N ASP A 925 -0.81 -36.61 -6.40
CA ASP A 925 -1.39 -36.90 -5.08
C ASP A 925 -2.35 -38.11 -5.13
N ARG A 926 -3.17 -38.25 -6.19
CA ARG A 926 -4.00 -39.45 -6.41
C ARG A 926 -3.16 -40.71 -6.56
N ILE A 927 -2.05 -40.65 -7.30
CA ILE A 927 -1.09 -41.78 -7.45
C ILE A 927 -0.48 -42.17 -6.09
N LEU A 928 -0.07 -41.20 -5.27
CA LEU A 928 0.46 -41.45 -3.92
C LEU A 928 -0.58 -42.07 -2.97
N GLN A 929 -1.85 -41.63 -3.06
CA GLN A 929 -2.95 -42.18 -2.28
C GLN A 929 -3.26 -43.64 -2.69
N ALA A 930 -3.43 -43.89 -3.99
CA ALA A 930 -3.82 -45.19 -4.54
C ALA A 930 -2.73 -46.28 -4.45
N SER A 931 -1.45 -45.88 -4.30
CA SER A 931 -0.32 -46.79 -4.05
C SER A 931 -0.13 -47.17 -2.58
N GLY A 932 -0.97 -46.65 -1.66
CA GLY A 932 -0.87 -46.91 -0.23
C GLY A 932 0.28 -46.18 0.47
N MET A 933 0.99 -45.28 -0.23
CA MET A 933 2.03 -44.42 0.32
C MET A 933 1.42 -43.31 1.18
N LYS A 934 0.94 -43.66 2.38
CA LYS A 934 0.50 -42.66 3.37
C LYS A 934 1.67 -41.71 3.69
N ARG A 935 1.57 -40.47 3.24
CA ARG A 935 2.19 -39.35 3.95
C ARG A 935 1.57 -39.34 5.34
N ALA A 936 2.38 -39.36 6.39
CA ALA A 936 1.90 -39.07 7.72
C ALA A 936 1.47 -37.59 7.78
N LYS A 937 0.21 -37.31 7.46
CA LYS A 937 -0.48 -36.18 8.07
C LYS A 937 -0.57 -36.51 9.58
N PRO A 938 -0.28 -35.57 10.49
CA PRO A 938 -0.62 -35.77 11.89
C PRO A 938 -2.13 -36.03 12.01
N SER A 939 -2.51 -36.87 12.97
CA SER A 939 -3.92 -37.08 13.32
C SER A 939 -4.61 -35.75 13.59
N PRO A 940 -5.87 -35.55 13.19
CA PRO A 940 -6.52 -34.24 13.25
C PRO A 940 -6.75 -33.82 14.71
N THR A 941 -5.93 -32.90 15.16
CA THR A 941 -6.27 -31.96 16.23
C THR A 941 -5.62 -30.64 15.82
N SER A 942 -6.45 -29.65 15.51
CA SER A 942 -6.15 -28.41 14.77
C SER A 942 -6.19 -28.50 13.23
N ALA A 943 -6.81 -27.46 12.63
CA ALA A 943 -6.84 -27.07 11.22
C ALA A 943 -7.32 -28.10 10.17
N GLN A 944 -8.64 -28.31 10.08
CA GLN A 944 -9.29 -28.59 8.80
C GLN A 944 -9.89 -27.29 8.23
N THR A 945 -9.41 -26.88 7.07
CA THR A 945 -10.28 -26.28 6.04
C THR A 945 -11.34 -27.32 5.64
N PRO A 946 -12.63 -26.95 5.51
CA PRO A 946 -13.62 -27.83 4.90
C PRO A 946 -13.45 -27.82 3.38
N ASP A 947 -13.13 -28.99 2.82
CA ASP A 947 -13.33 -29.28 1.40
C ASP A 947 -14.73 -29.91 1.26
N GLN A 948 -15.54 -29.48 0.28
CA GLN A 948 -16.97 -29.85 0.21
C GLN A 948 -17.23 -31.16 -0.54
N ALA A 949 -17.46 -32.24 0.20
CA ALA A 949 -18.48 -33.28 -0.04
C ALA A 949 -18.53 -34.18 1.21
N SER A 950 -19.63 -34.37 1.94
CA SER A 950 -20.93 -34.78 1.44
C SER A 950 -22.04 -34.55 2.48
N LEU A 951 -23.23 -34.20 2.01
CA LEU A 951 -24.58 -34.70 2.37
C LEU A 951 -25.55 -33.80 1.57
N HIS A 952 -26.31 -34.30 0.59
CA HIS A 952 -27.21 -35.43 0.73
C HIS A 952 -27.14 -36.45 -0.42
N ALA A 953 -27.18 -37.73 -0.03
CA ALA A 953 -27.94 -38.72 -0.77
C ALA A 953 -29.13 -39.15 0.10
N PHE A 954 -30.34 -38.64 -0.19
CA PHE A 954 -31.61 -39.39 -0.05
C PHE A 954 -32.81 -38.57 -0.56
N ALA A 955 -33.11 -38.67 -1.85
CA ALA A 955 -34.47 -38.63 -2.41
C ALA A 955 -34.40 -38.66 -3.94
N ASP A 956 -34.60 -39.83 -4.54
CA ASP A 956 -35.23 -39.89 -5.86
C ASP A 956 -36.10 -41.15 -5.95
N SER A 957 -37.30 -41.04 -5.38
CA SER A 957 -38.44 -41.95 -5.58
C SER A 957 -39.68 -41.35 -4.91
N LEU A 958 -40.43 -40.55 -5.65
CA LEU A 958 -41.80 -40.90 -6.03
C LEU A 958 -42.35 -39.85 -7.02
N GLU A 959 -42.94 -40.32 -8.11
CA GLU A 959 -44.03 -39.60 -8.76
C GLU A 959 -45.22 -40.56 -8.90
N ARG A 960 -46.39 -40.13 -8.39
CA ARG A 960 -47.71 -40.80 -8.45
C ARG A 960 -47.85 -42.10 -7.60
N ASP A 961 -48.98 -42.40 -6.95
CA ASP A 961 -50.32 -41.79 -7.01
C ASP A 961 -51.18 -42.04 -5.74
N LEU A 962 -52.18 -41.17 -5.52
CA LEU A 962 -53.47 -41.36 -4.80
C LEU A 962 -53.63 -41.38 -3.24
N ASP A 963 -54.70 -40.65 -2.85
CA ASP A 963 -55.64 -40.76 -1.73
C ASP A 963 -55.36 -40.29 -0.27
N ALA A 964 -56.35 -39.53 0.23
CA ALA A 964 -56.58 -39.06 1.61
C ALA A 964 -57.66 -39.95 2.30
N PRO A 965 -58.01 -39.86 3.62
CA PRO A 965 -57.87 -38.71 4.54
C PRO A 965 -57.46 -39.01 6.02
N SER A 966 -57.50 -37.97 6.87
CA SER A 966 -57.29 -37.92 8.34
C SER A 966 -58.31 -38.77 9.16
N PRO A 967 -58.25 -38.97 10.53
CA PRO A 967 -57.86 -37.98 11.58
C PRO A 967 -57.30 -38.47 12.98
N MET A 968 -56.94 -37.49 13.83
CA MET A 968 -56.99 -37.39 15.33
C MET A 968 -56.68 -38.56 16.31
N HIS A 969 -55.68 -38.36 17.20
CA HIS A 969 -55.72 -38.41 18.70
C HIS A 969 -54.30 -38.06 19.24
N GLU A 970 -54.04 -37.25 20.28
CA GLU A 970 -54.48 -37.13 21.69
C GLU A 970 -53.52 -37.85 22.69
N GLY A 971 -53.16 -37.18 23.82
CA GLY A 971 -52.13 -37.59 24.82
C GLY A 971 -50.97 -36.57 24.92
N ASP A 972 -50.86 -35.62 25.87
CA ASP A 972 -51.11 -35.63 27.33
C ASP A 972 -50.10 -36.59 28.04
N GLN A 973 -49.27 -36.27 29.06
CA GLN A 973 -49.07 -35.17 30.04
C GLN A 973 -47.53 -35.06 30.35
N THR A 974 -46.90 -34.17 31.15
CA THR A 974 -47.28 -33.60 32.46
C THR A 974 -46.38 -32.42 32.90
N ARG A 975 -46.94 -31.54 33.74
CA ARG A 975 -46.41 -30.47 34.65
C ARG A 975 -44.95 -30.62 35.17
N ALA A 976 -44.23 -29.58 35.63
CA ALA A 976 -44.64 -28.38 36.40
C ALA A 976 -43.70 -27.17 36.12
N SER A 977 -44.12 -25.90 36.03
CA SER A 977 -44.92 -25.04 36.94
C SER A 977 -44.17 -24.47 38.16
N ASN A 978 -43.68 -23.22 38.04
CA ASN A 978 -44.17 -22.06 38.80
C ASN A 978 -43.59 -20.76 38.19
N ARG A 979 -44.40 -19.79 37.75
CA ARG A 979 -45.00 -18.69 38.54
C ARG A 979 -43.93 -17.77 39.16
N LYS A 980 -43.97 -16.44 39.00
CA LYS A 980 -45.17 -15.57 38.84
C LYS A 980 -44.82 -14.22 38.17
N ARG A 981 -45.67 -13.83 37.20
CA ARG A 981 -46.36 -12.52 37.07
C ARG A 981 -45.53 -11.21 36.89
N SER A 982 -45.97 -10.23 36.10
CA SER A 982 -47.03 -10.18 35.06
C SER A 982 -47.09 -8.80 34.38
N ARG A 983 -47.31 -8.77 33.04
CA ARG A 983 -48.51 -8.23 32.32
C ARG A 983 -48.94 -6.77 32.58
N SER A 984 -49.50 -6.02 31.61
CA SER A 984 -49.82 -6.27 30.18
C SER A 984 -50.38 -4.98 29.55
N ASP A 985 -50.34 -4.90 28.21
CA ASP A 985 -51.40 -4.47 27.25
C ASP A 985 -52.29 -3.21 27.55
N ARG A 986 -52.86 -2.48 26.58
CA ARG A 986 -53.21 -2.80 25.19
C ARG A 986 -53.43 -1.54 24.33
N ALA A 987 -53.39 -1.68 23.01
CA ALA A 987 -53.68 -0.65 22.01
C ALA A 987 -55.16 -0.22 21.91
N VAL A 988 -55.40 0.99 21.36
CA VAL A 988 -56.67 1.45 20.75
C VAL A 988 -56.41 2.38 19.53
N THR A 989 -57.04 2.04 18.40
CA THR A 989 -57.35 2.71 17.09
C THR A 989 -56.97 4.18 16.74
N GLY A 990 -56.70 4.44 15.43
CA GLY A 990 -56.50 5.76 14.77
C GLY A 990 -57.81 6.54 14.42
N PRO A 991 -57.94 7.37 13.34
CA PRO A 991 -57.14 7.45 12.08
C PRO A 991 -56.94 8.86 11.41
N SER A 992 -56.45 8.86 10.14
CA SER A 992 -56.80 9.71 8.96
C SER A 992 -56.25 11.16 8.67
N THR A 993 -55.76 11.31 7.41
CA THR A 993 -55.81 12.46 6.44
C THR A 993 -55.26 13.86 6.83
N GLN A 994 -54.34 14.51 6.10
CA GLN A 994 -54.31 14.96 4.69
C GLN A 994 -55.22 16.19 4.37
N GLN A 995 -54.67 17.42 4.39
CA GLN A 995 -54.77 18.42 3.29
C GLN A 995 -54.21 19.83 3.61
N SER A 996 -53.70 20.43 2.54
CA SER A 996 -53.25 21.81 2.26
C SER A 996 -54.01 23.01 2.87
N PHE A 997 -53.28 24.12 3.05
CA PHE A 997 -53.79 25.49 2.80
C PHE A 997 -52.66 26.44 2.31
N GLU A 998 -52.83 27.06 1.13
CA GLU A 998 -52.08 28.27 0.72
C GLU A 998 -52.68 29.52 1.39
N VAL A 999 -51.94 30.65 1.45
CA VAL A 999 -52.39 31.99 0.99
C VAL A 999 -51.41 33.12 1.38
N ARG A 1000 -50.95 33.86 0.35
CA ARG A 1000 -50.55 35.29 0.24
C ARG A 1000 -49.67 35.98 1.31
N VAL A 1001 -48.46 36.37 0.85
CA VAL A 1001 -48.05 37.76 0.48
C VAL A 1001 -48.81 38.94 1.12
N PRO A 1002 -48.06 39.96 1.59
CA PRO A 1002 -48.30 41.36 1.20
C PRO A 1002 -47.08 42.01 0.51
N GLU A 1003 -47.36 43.02 -0.33
CA GLU A 1003 -46.43 43.66 -1.27
C GLU A 1003 -45.58 44.81 -0.70
N GLN A 1004 -44.47 45.08 -1.41
CA GLN A 1004 -43.81 46.36 -1.71
C GLN A 1004 -43.90 47.56 -0.74
N ARG A 1005 -42.73 48.19 -0.52
CA ARG A 1005 -42.58 49.64 -0.72
C ARG A 1005 -41.34 49.97 -1.54
N ASP A 1006 -41.52 50.94 -2.44
CA ASP A 1006 -40.57 51.35 -3.46
C ASP A 1006 -39.57 52.45 -3.01
N ALA A 1007 -38.50 52.54 -3.81
CA ALA A 1007 -37.70 53.72 -4.13
C ALA A 1007 -36.97 54.50 -3.01
N LEU A 1008 -35.66 54.71 -3.23
CA LEU A 1008 -35.14 56.02 -3.68
C LEU A 1008 -33.76 55.87 -4.33
N HIS A 1009 -33.46 56.68 -5.35
CA HIS A 1009 -32.27 56.61 -6.18
C HIS A 1009 -31.35 57.84 -5.98
N LEU A 1010 -30.01 57.63 -6.12
CA LEU A 1010 -28.98 58.62 -6.52
C LEU A 1010 -28.59 59.74 -5.51
N PRO A 1011 -27.44 60.46 -5.68
CA PRO A 1011 -26.19 60.14 -6.42
C PRO A 1011 -24.84 60.51 -5.72
N LEU A 1012 -23.72 60.07 -6.33
CA LEU A 1012 -22.38 60.73 -6.42
C LEU A 1012 -21.56 61.11 -5.15
N SER A 1013 -20.33 60.59 -5.03
CA SER A 1013 -19.09 61.33 -5.43
C SER A 1013 -17.75 60.75 -4.89
N TRP A 1014 -16.66 61.02 -5.62
CA TRP A 1014 -15.27 60.60 -5.35
C TRP A 1014 -14.54 61.49 -4.32
N ARG A 1015 -13.73 60.89 -3.41
CA ARG A 1015 -12.30 61.24 -3.10
C ARG A 1015 -11.63 59.97 -2.52
N VAL A 1016 -10.48 59.42 -2.95
CA VAL A 1016 -9.17 59.91 -3.41
C VAL A 1016 -8.18 60.24 -2.26
N LYS A 1017 -7.00 59.57 -2.33
CA LYS A 1017 -5.77 59.64 -1.49
C LYS A 1017 -5.81 58.85 -0.16
N ARG A 1018 -4.77 58.09 0.23
CA ARG A 1018 -3.35 58.06 -0.25
C ARG A 1018 -2.83 56.64 -0.54
N PRO A 1019 -1.94 56.46 -1.53
CA PRO A 1019 -1.16 55.23 -1.68
C PRO A 1019 0.02 55.22 -0.70
N ARG A 1020 0.40 54.05 -0.19
CA ARG A 1020 1.73 53.83 0.39
C ARG A 1020 2.27 52.42 0.14
N THR A 1021 3.19 52.36 -0.81
CA THR A 1021 4.39 51.52 -0.82
C THR A 1021 4.22 50.02 -0.56
N ARG A 1022 4.26 49.25 -1.66
CA ARG A 1022 4.97 47.96 -1.66
C ARG A 1022 6.33 48.15 -1.00
N ILE A 1023 6.64 47.36 0.03
CA ILE A 1023 8.00 46.94 0.33
C ILE A 1023 7.98 45.43 0.25
N GLY A 1024 8.29 44.92 -0.95
CA GLY A 1024 8.77 43.55 -1.08
C GLY A 1024 10.18 43.52 -0.52
N GLY A 1025 10.35 42.87 0.62
CA GLY A 1025 11.64 42.60 1.24
C GLY A 1025 11.60 41.17 1.73
N GLY A 1026 12.11 40.24 0.91
CA GLY A 1026 12.11 38.82 1.25
C GLY A 1026 12.82 38.60 2.57
N LEU A 1027 12.12 37.95 3.52
CA LEU A 1027 12.71 37.48 4.76
C LEU A 1027 13.69 36.35 4.42
N PRO A 1028 15.00 36.49 4.74
CA PRO A 1028 15.96 35.43 4.45
C PRO A 1028 15.77 34.27 5.43
N ASP A 1029 15.73 33.09 4.85
CA ASP A 1029 15.58 31.76 5.45
C ASP A 1029 16.36 31.60 6.78
N PRO A 1030 15.75 31.06 7.85
CA PRO A 1030 16.48 30.67 9.04
C PRO A 1030 17.05 29.26 8.88
N GLY A 1031 18.38 29.17 8.80
CA GLY A 1031 19.15 27.93 8.63
C GLY A 1031 18.79 26.76 9.57
N THR A 1032 19.17 25.58 9.07
CA THR A 1032 18.87 24.22 9.50
C THR A 1032 19.12 23.95 11.00
N PRO A 1033 18.16 23.34 11.73
CA PRO A 1033 18.49 22.42 12.81
C PRO A 1033 18.94 21.06 12.24
N ILE A 1034 19.74 20.33 13.02
CA ILE A 1034 20.54 19.18 12.56
C ILE A 1034 19.76 17.84 12.60
N ALA A 1035 19.85 17.10 11.48
CA ALA A 1035 19.72 15.63 11.31
C ALA A 1035 18.38 14.90 11.59
N ALA A 1036 18.32 13.62 11.14
CA ALA A 1036 17.30 12.60 11.34
C ALA A 1036 15.98 12.79 10.54
N ASP A 1037 15.96 12.89 9.20
CA ASP A 1037 16.29 11.88 8.17
C ASP A 1037 15.09 10.98 7.76
N LEU A 1038 15.00 10.58 6.48
CA LEU A 1038 13.71 10.33 5.80
C LEU A 1038 13.16 8.88 5.89
N ALA A 1039 11.98 8.71 6.52
CA ALA A 1039 10.97 7.61 6.56
C ALA A 1039 11.30 6.08 6.45
N ALA A 1040 11.05 5.42 5.31
CA ALA A 1040 10.90 3.96 5.12
C ALA A 1040 10.99 3.44 3.65
N SER A 1041 10.69 2.19 3.29
CA SER A 1041 9.35 1.75 2.83
C SER A 1041 9.39 0.43 2.02
N SER A 1042 8.21 -0.13 1.72
CA SER A 1042 7.73 -1.36 1.04
C SER A 1042 8.63 -2.48 0.48
N THR A 1043 8.37 -3.67 1.03
CA THR A 1043 8.30 -5.02 0.42
C THR A 1043 9.62 -5.74 0.03
N VAL A 1044 9.93 -6.93 0.59
CA VAL A 1044 9.36 -8.30 0.37
C VAL A 1044 10.10 -8.99 -0.80
N MET A 1045 10.71 -10.16 -0.59
CA MET A 1045 10.12 -11.51 -0.67
C MET A 1045 9.60 -11.83 -2.10
N TRP A 1046 10.07 -12.91 -2.74
CA TRP A 1046 9.39 -14.21 -2.81
C TRP A 1046 8.01 -14.20 -3.47
N GLU A 1047 7.80 -15.14 -4.40
CA GLU A 1047 6.53 -15.86 -4.59
C GLU A 1047 6.90 -17.36 -4.73
N GLN A 1048 6.35 -18.26 -3.93
CA GLN A 1048 4.99 -18.84 -4.01
C GLN A 1048 4.80 -19.79 -5.20
N ASP A 1049 4.15 -20.93 -4.92
CA ASP A 1049 3.46 -21.79 -5.88
C ASP A 1049 1.97 -21.82 -5.49
N ALA A 1050 1.08 -21.83 -6.48
CA ALA A 1050 -0.37 -21.96 -6.31
C ALA A 1050 -0.85 -23.43 -6.47
N ALA A 1051 -2.12 -23.70 -6.15
CA ALA A 1051 -2.74 -25.03 -6.32
C ALA A 1051 -4.26 -24.94 -6.62
N PRO A 1052 -4.81 -25.82 -7.48
CA PRO A 1052 -6.27 -25.97 -7.58
C PRO A 1052 -6.81 -27.43 -7.70
N PHE A 1053 -8.13 -27.56 -7.53
CA PHE A 1053 -9.06 -28.69 -7.81
C PHE A 1053 -9.18 -29.88 -6.82
N ALA A 1054 -10.42 -30.18 -6.43
CA ALA A 1054 -10.90 -31.42 -5.81
C ALA A 1054 -12.33 -31.75 -6.33
N GLY A 1055 -12.72 -33.03 -6.39
CA GLY A 1055 -14.05 -33.42 -6.93
C GLY A 1055 -14.19 -34.79 -7.62
N ALA A 1056 -13.18 -35.68 -7.56
CA ALA A 1056 -13.27 -37.05 -8.08
C ALA A 1056 -12.42 -38.06 -7.27
N ALA A 1057 -12.15 -37.77 -5.99
CA ALA A 1057 -11.13 -38.47 -5.20
C ALA A 1057 -11.66 -39.67 -4.40
N ASP A 1058 -12.91 -39.63 -3.92
CA ASP A 1058 -13.35 -40.48 -2.79
C ASP A 1058 -13.66 -41.94 -3.12
N ASP A 1059 -13.48 -42.36 -4.38
CA ASP A 1059 -13.39 -43.79 -4.74
C ASP A 1059 -12.40 -44.00 -5.91
N PHE A 1060 -11.20 -43.41 -5.84
CA PHE A 1060 -10.10 -43.85 -6.69
C PHE A 1060 -9.56 -45.19 -6.17
N PRO A 1061 -9.78 -46.32 -6.88
CA PRO A 1061 -9.50 -47.64 -6.33
C PRO A 1061 -8.00 -47.86 -6.15
N ALA A 1062 -7.63 -48.60 -5.10
CA ALA A 1062 -6.25 -49.02 -4.87
C ALA A 1062 -5.71 -49.78 -6.09
N PHE A 1063 -4.46 -49.49 -6.47
CA PHE A 1063 -3.83 -50.12 -7.62
C PHE A 1063 -3.71 -51.64 -7.44
N ASN A 1064 -3.97 -52.39 -8.51
CA ASN A 1064 -3.75 -53.84 -8.54
C ASN A 1064 -2.25 -54.18 -8.64
N GLU A 1065 -1.87 -55.47 -8.50
CA GLU A 1065 -0.45 -55.88 -8.53
C GLU A 1065 0.29 -55.49 -9.82
N GLU A 1066 -0.41 -55.38 -10.96
CA GLU A 1066 0.18 -54.97 -12.25
C GLU A 1066 0.40 -53.46 -12.32
N GLU A 1067 -0.56 -52.67 -11.86
CA GLU A 1067 -0.49 -51.20 -11.78
C GLU A 1067 0.56 -50.75 -10.73
N LEU A 1068 0.66 -51.47 -9.60
CA LEU A 1068 1.74 -51.31 -8.62
C LEU A 1068 3.09 -51.66 -9.23
N ALA A 1069 3.22 -52.78 -9.95
CA ALA A 1069 4.47 -53.13 -10.62
C ALA A 1069 4.92 -52.05 -11.63
N TRP A 1070 3.98 -51.46 -12.36
CA TRP A 1070 4.23 -50.35 -13.30
C TRP A 1070 4.73 -49.09 -12.58
N LEU A 1071 4.09 -48.68 -11.47
CA LEU A 1071 4.56 -47.53 -10.66
C LEU A 1071 5.95 -47.77 -10.05
N MET A 1072 6.29 -49.02 -9.76
CA MET A 1072 7.56 -49.39 -9.15
C MET A 1072 8.72 -49.38 -10.16
N GLU A 1073 8.44 -49.38 -11.47
CA GLU A 1073 9.44 -49.21 -12.54
C GLU A 1073 9.79 -47.73 -12.80
N LEU A 1074 8.97 -46.78 -12.34
CA LEU A 1074 9.27 -45.33 -12.41
C LEU A 1074 10.34 -44.84 -11.41
N LEU A 1075 10.84 -45.72 -10.53
CA LEU A 1075 11.82 -45.38 -9.48
C LEU A 1075 13.03 -46.33 -9.53
N PRO A 1076 14.27 -45.84 -9.36
CA PRO A 1076 15.47 -46.63 -9.65
C PRO A 1076 15.85 -47.64 -8.56
N GLN A 1077 16.40 -48.78 -9.02
CA GLN A 1077 17.12 -49.76 -8.22
C GLN A 1077 18.53 -49.24 -7.85
N SER A 1078 18.87 -49.20 -6.56
CA SER A 1078 20.21 -48.84 -6.10
C SER A 1078 21.18 -50.02 -6.18
N GLY A 1079 21.96 -50.05 -7.27
CA GLY A 1079 23.04 -51.03 -7.47
C GLY A 1079 24.22 -50.82 -6.51
N SER A 1080 24.75 -51.92 -5.97
CA SER A 1080 25.94 -51.92 -5.11
C SER A 1080 27.20 -51.58 -5.91
N VAL A 1081 27.92 -50.54 -5.51
CA VAL A 1081 29.34 -50.34 -5.86
C VAL A 1081 30.16 -50.42 -4.58
N GLY A 1082 30.81 -51.56 -4.37
CA GLY A 1082 31.91 -51.66 -3.42
C GLY A 1082 33.20 -51.15 -4.09
N GLY A 1083 33.83 -50.15 -3.49
CA GLY A 1083 35.07 -49.56 -4.00
C GLY A 1083 35.67 -48.57 -3.01
N THR A 1084 36.61 -49.04 -2.19
CA THR A 1084 37.42 -48.18 -1.31
C THR A 1084 38.32 -47.25 -2.13
N ILE A 1085 38.10 -45.94 -2.04
CA ILE A 1085 38.95 -44.96 -1.32
C ILE A 1085 38.17 -43.64 -1.23
#